data_AF-A0A914JTK0-F1
#
_entry.id   AF-A0A914JTK0-F1
#
_cell.length_a   1.000
_cell.length_b   1.000
_cell.length_c   1.000
_cell.angle_alpha   90.00
_cell.angle_beta   90.00
_cell.angle_gamma   90.00
#
_symmetry.space_group_name_H-M   'P 1'
#
loop_
_entity.id
_entity.type
_entity.pdbx_description
1 polymer ?
#
loop_
_entity_poly.entity_id
_entity_poly.type
_entity_poly.pdbx_seq_one_letter_code
_entity_poly.pdbx_strand_id
1 'polypeptide(L)'
;MASVKKSNKPGFKEFFSIINYLAVNDYVFLAVGSILAAFTGAGLPHLVCVVGWLLNAFVMLEPTSDAFRDRITPLLLYFVSAASVLAVIAFLQYVCFRLVALKVCRRVRRKYFRQMIIQPLNFFKQAANEKANCEFEGHVAKLAGAITDSLPAIITSISQVTVALLISFHFGWKLALPITGLGAFVVVWFLTFNALLMYDNKNEQKLARKTAEALKYSSTFREHCNKLFNLGIRKAAYSGILVGSIQLFIYIGMGLGALYGNWLIDHKLMQYPGYIFVIACSIIPAAVKLGQLHLNISGLWAARFALSEARRVQDRYPEDENPTTLPAAPTRISIGEDPTLAPPPEYWSSPEMKRKQFLTTFFQNEIATTPESPRPKNCSAFIHLRKSALQRKLYGLGFLFCLVFAAAPPTFTKLNGDLYEFYQIGRVEPFFADGVSISWKYLAGGVITCLAGIFCTIIYARNGESIAREVRCAVYTDFTNRHGATIPESVRRSMLPLVNRAANQCKAAFDARLSTFTVGVFSLAFGVAFVFEKNLPSAFLCSICFGLQAVAQYFVFRIADVHFKRAMNEKNERARIGLQTFEAMSETQVGENLSDIAVQHDQYLTFAYHRHSSVVATQALRFAFIVAVPQNERARIGLQTFEAMSETQVGENLSDIAVQHDQYLTFAYHRHSSVVATQALRFAFIVAVPQVTQAISYVIGCFLVVEGLVRAVVLYKVVQTLYMSAFSIATVAQFNMDIQQARIGALDLDEIIGESDTQSRNSGRSRDDIVLP
;
A
#
# COMPACT_ATOMS: atom_id res chain seq x y z
N MET A 1 1.79 33.27 -26.10
CA MET A 1 1.47 31.85 -26.43
C MET A 1 2.64 31.27 -27.21
N ALA A 2 3.53 30.53 -26.56
CA ALA A 2 4.52 29.68 -27.24
C ALA A 2 4.01 28.23 -27.17
N SER A 3 4.06 27.54 -28.30
CA SER A 3 3.48 26.21 -28.53
C SER A 3 3.85 25.22 -27.43
N VAL A 4 2.85 24.72 -26.71
CA VAL A 4 2.98 23.53 -25.86
C VAL A 4 3.20 22.35 -26.82
N LYS A 5 4.46 22.06 -27.15
CA LYS A 5 4.87 20.88 -27.89
C LYS A 5 4.35 19.66 -27.12
N LYS A 6 3.38 18.93 -27.69
CA LYS A 6 2.97 17.59 -27.24
C LYS A 6 4.25 16.77 -27.03
N SER A 7 4.60 16.47 -25.78
CA SER A 7 5.85 15.75 -25.52
C SER A 7 5.78 14.36 -26.14
N ASN A 8 6.88 13.96 -26.78
CA ASN A 8 7.10 12.58 -27.19
C ASN A 8 6.81 11.65 -26.01
N LYS A 9 6.27 10.46 -26.32
CA LYS A 9 6.12 9.38 -25.34
C LYS A 9 7.47 9.19 -24.65
N PRO A 10 7.50 9.12 -23.32
CA PRO A 10 8.75 9.09 -22.58
C PRO A 10 9.53 7.81 -23.01
N GLY A 11 10.72 7.97 -23.60
CA GLY A 11 11.52 6.90 -24.24
C GLY A 11 12.35 6.05 -23.26
N PHE A 12 12.80 4.84 -23.66
CA PHE A 12 13.50 3.88 -22.78
C PHE A 12 14.70 4.48 -21.99
N LYS A 13 15.42 5.47 -22.56
CA LYS A 13 16.52 6.19 -21.90
C LYS A 13 16.13 6.89 -20.59
N GLU A 14 14.88 7.33 -20.39
CA GLU A 14 14.51 8.00 -19.13
C GLU A 14 14.21 7.02 -17.98
N PHE A 15 14.14 5.71 -18.24
CA PHE A 15 14.04 4.69 -17.18
C PHE A 15 15.26 4.75 -16.25
N PHE A 16 16.44 4.96 -16.85
CA PHE A 16 17.69 5.20 -16.13
C PHE A 16 17.82 6.64 -15.62
N SER A 17 16.83 7.52 -15.80
CA SER A 17 16.95 8.90 -15.34
C SER A 17 16.72 9.06 -13.82
N ILE A 18 16.02 8.11 -13.18
CA ILE A 18 16.00 8.02 -11.71
C ILE A 18 17.43 7.84 -11.18
N ILE A 19 18.25 7.08 -11.90
CA ILE A 19 19.63 6.75 -11.57
C ILE A 19 20.54 8.00 -11.59
N ASN A 20 20.22 9.02 -12.41
CA ASN A 20 20.98 10.28 -12.42
C ASN A 20 20.85 11.10 -11.12
N TYR A 21 19.86 10.82 -10.27
CA TYR A 21 19.74 11.46 -8.94
C TYR A 21 20.43 10.67 -7.83
N LEU A 22 20.99 9.50 -8.11
CA LEU A 22 21.72 8.68 -7.15
C LEU A 22 23.18 9.16 -7.05
N ALA A 23 23.65 9.37 -5.81
CA ALA A 23 25.06 9.53 -5.52
C ALA A 23 25.75 8.17 -5.44
N VAL A 24 27.09 8.13 -5.59
CA VAL A 24 27.89 6.88 -5.57
C VAL A 24 27.55 5.97 -4.39
N ASN A 25 27.42 6.54 -3.18
CA ASN A 25 27.08 5.77 -1.97
C ASN A 25 25.69 5.13 -2.02
N ASP A 26 24.74 5.69 -2.77
CA ASP A 26 23.38 5.15 -2.85
C ASP A 26 23.29 3.96 -3.80
N TYR A 27 24.20 3.85 -4.77
CA TYR A 27 24.33 2.64 -5.59
C TYR A 27 24.72 1.44 -4.73
N VAL A 28 25.56 1.63 -3.73
CA VAL A 28 25.96 0.56 -2.80
C VAL A 28 24.73 0.09 -2.00
N PHE A 29 23.96 1.00 -1.40
CA PHE A 29 22.73 0.64 -0.69
C PHE A 29 21.68 0.00 -1.60
N LEU A 30 21.57 0.46 -2.85
CA LEU A 30 20.65 -0.14 -3.82
C LEU A 30 21.10 -1.54 -4.22
N ALA A 31 22.39 -1.76 -4.49
CA ALA A 31 22.95 -3.07 -4.84
C ALA A 31 22.80 -4.07 -3.69
N VAL A 32 23.17 -3.67 -2.47
CA VAL A 32 22.98 -4.48 -1.26
C VAL A 32 21.50 -4.80 -1.05
N GLY A 33 20.63 -3.81 -1.17
CA GLY A 33 19.17 -3.98 -1.10
C GLY A 33 18.63 -4.95 -2.14
N SER A 34 19.11 -4.87 -3.39
CA SER A 34 18.74 -5.79 -4.48
C SER A 34 19.19 -7.23 -4.23
N ILE A 35 20.39 -7.44 -3.69
CA ILE A 35 20.88 -8.77 -3.31
C ILE A 35 20.03 -9.35 -2.19
N LEU A 36 19.76 -8.57 -1.14
CA LEU A 36 18.87 -8.96 -0.04
C LEU A 36 17.45 -9.28 -0.56
N ALA A 37 16.93 -8.49 -1.50
CA ALA A 37 15.64 -8.74 -2.14
C ALA A 37 15.60 -10.06 -2.91
N ALA A 38 16.70 -10.42 -3.58
CA ALA A 38 16.81 -11.71 -4.23
C ALA A 38 16.74 -12.86 -3.20
N PHE A 39 17.47 -12.76 -2.07
CA PHE A 39 17.41 -13.75 -1.00
C PHE A 39 16.03 -13.84 -0.33
N THR A 40 15.35 -12.72 -0.09
CA THR A 40 13.98 -12.73 0.46
C THR A 40 13.01 -13.45 -0.49
N GLY A 41 13.14 -13.23 -1.81
CA GLY A 41 12.34 -13.94 -2.81
C GLY A 41 12.61 -15.45 -2.85
N ALA A 42 13.88 -15.84 -2.69
CA ALA A 42 14.32 -17.23 -2.62
C ALA A 42 13.87 -17.96 -1.34
N GLY A 43 13.69 -17.21 -0.24
CA GLY A 43 13.37 -17.75 1.08
C GLY A 43 12.06 -18.53 1.13
N LEU A 44 10.99 -18.04 0.49
CA LEU A 44 9.69 -18.71 0.54
C LEU A 44 9.69 -20.11 -0.11
N PRO A 45 10.14 -20.31 -1.36
CA PRO A 45 10.28 -21.65 -1.95
C PRO A 45 11.21 -22.56 -1.14
N HIS A 46 12.26 -21.99 -0.55
CA HIS A 46 13.19 -22.74 0.27
C HIS A 46 12.53 -23.29 1.55
N LEU A 47 11.74 -22.50 2.27
CA LEU A 47 11.01 -22.97 3.45
C LEU A 47 9.97 -24.05 3.10
N VAL A 48 9.34 -23.97 1.93
CA VAL A 48 8.46 -25.03 1.41
C VAL A 48 9.21 -26.35 1.23
N CYS A 49 10.48 -26.33 0.79
CA CYS A 49 11.32 -27.52 0.69
C CYS A 49 11.54 -28.17 2.06
N VAL A 50 11.81 -27.37 3.08
CA VAL A 50 12.02 -27.86 4.45
C VAL A 50 10.77 -28.58 4.97
N VAL A 51 9.58 -28.03 4.72
CA VAL A 51 8.30 -28.70 5.04
C VAL A 51 8.15 -30.00 4.25
N GLY A 52 8.55 -30.04 2.98
CA GLY A 52 8.55 -31.26 2.17
C GLY A 52 9.49 -32.35 2.71
N TRP A 53 10.67 -31.97 3.18
CA TRP A 53 11.60 -32.90 3.84
C TRP A 53 11.05 -33.41 5.17
N LEU A 54 10.35 -32.55 5.93
CA LEU A 54 9.69 -32.94 7.17
C LEU A 54 8.56 -33.94 6.90
N LEU A 55 7.77 -33.69 5.85
CA LEU A 55 6.75 -34.63 5.38
C LEU A 55 7.35 -36.00 5.01
N ASN A 56 8.49 -36.02 4.30
CA ASN A 56 9.18 -37.27 3.99
C ASN A 56 9.58 -38.02 5.27
N ALA A 57 10.12 -37.32 6.28
CA ALA A 57 10.47 -37.93 7.55
C ALA A 57 9.25 -38.50 8.29
N PHE A 58 8.11 -37.80 8.27
CA PHE A 58 6.86 -38.24 8.90
C PHE A 58 6.20 -39.46 8.25
N VAL A 59 6.47 -39.69 6.96
CA VAL A 59 5.86 -40.78 6.19
C VAL A 59 6.77 -42.01 6.13
N MET A 60 8.08 -41.79 5.99
CA MET A 60 9.06 -42.86 5.71
C MET A 60 9.73 -43.46 6.94
N LEU A 61 9.64 -42.82 8.11
CA LEU A 61 10.26 -43.30 9.34
C LEU A 61 9.22 -43.55 10.42
N GLU A 62 9.48 -44.56 11.24
CA GLU A 62 8.68 -44.83 12.42
C GLU A 62 8.95 -43.78 13.51
N PRO A 63 7.90 -43.20 14.13
CA PRO A 63 8.03 -42.10 15.10
C PRO A 63 8.88 -42.43 16.34
N THR A 64 8.92 -43.70 16.73
CA THR A 64 9.60 -44.21 17.92
C THR A 64 11.05 -44.62 17.66
N SER A 65 11.51 -44.63 16.41
CA SER A 65 12.89 -45.02 16.09
C SER A 65 13.89 -43.92 16.43
N ASP A 66 15.10 -44.30 16.87
CA ASP A 66 16.20 -43.35 17.07
C ASP A 66 16.58 -42.65 15.76
N ALA A 67 16.47 -43.35 14.63
CA ALA A 67 16.67 -42.79 13.30
C ALA A 67 15.74 -41.61 12.97
N PHE A 68 14.51 -41.62 13.48
CA PHE A 68 13.58 -40.49 13.35
C PHE A 68 14.09 -39.27 14.12
N ARG A 69 14.52 -39.45 15.38
CA ARG A 69 15.04 -38.37 16.23
C ARG A 69 16.31 -37.75 15.63
N ASP A 70 17.22 -38.58 15.14
CA ASP A 70 18.49 -38.16 14.52
C ASP A 70 18.26 -37.37 13.23
N ARG A 71 17.21 -37.70 12.46
CA ARG A 71 16.88 -36.99 11.21
C ARG A 71 16.10 -35.70 11.44
N ILE A 72 15.18 -35.68 12.40
CA ILE A 72 14.23 -34.56 12.57
C ILE A 72 14.81 -33.41 13.38
N THR A 73 15.64 -33.70 14.39
CA THR A 73 16.26 -32.68 15.26
C THR A 73 17.06 -31.64 14.47
N PRO A 74 18.02 -32.02 13.60
CA PRO A 74 18.78 -31.05 12.81
C PRO A 74 17.89 -30.33 11.79
N LEU A 75 16.88 -31.00 11.24
CA LEU A 75 15.95 -30.41 10.27
C LEU A 75 15.08 -29.31 10.89
N LEU A 76 14.60 -29.52 12.11
CA LEU A 76 13.83 -28.52 12.85
C LEU A 76 14.67 -27.31 13.26
N LEU A 77 15.89 -27.54 13.74
CA LEU A 77 16.85 -26.45 14.04
C LEU A 77 17.19 -25.65 12.78
N TYR A 78 17.36 -26.33 11.64
CA TYR A 78 17.52 -25.69 10.34
C TYR A 78 16.29 -24.85 9.97
N PHE A 79 15.08 -25.35 10.20
CA PHE A 79 13.86 -24.61 9.87
C PHE A 79 13.72 -23.31 10.68
N VAL A 80 13.94 -23.39 12.00
CA VAL A 80 13.85 -22.21 12.89
C VAL A 80 14.92 -21.18 12.55
N SER A 81 16.16 -21.62 12.30
CA SER A 81 17.25 -20.72 11.93
C SER A 81 17.03 -20.10 10.55
N ALA A 82 16.59 -20.86 9.54
CA ALA A 82 16.29 -20.34 8.21
C ALA A 82 15.16 -19.30 8.22
N ALA A 83 14.09 -19.54 8.98
CA ALA A 83 12.99 -18.58 9.15
C ALA A 83 13.45 -17.29 9.85
N SER A 84 14.34 -17.42 10.85
CA SER A 84 14.91 -16.28 11.57
C SER A 84 15.87 -15.46 10.71
N VAL A 85 16.71 -16.12 9.91
CA VAL A 85 17.61 -15.45 8.96
C VAL A 85 16.82 -14.70 7.89
N LEU A 86 15.75 -15.32 7.35
CA LEU A 86 14.85 -14.67 6.39
C LEU A 86 14.23 -13.38 6.97
N ALA A 87 13.92 -13.37 8.26
CA ALA A 87 13.42 -12.18 8.95
C ALA A 87 14.41 -11.00 8.91
N VAL A 88 15.68 -11.29 9.23
CA VAL A 88 16.75 -10.30 9.25
C VAL A 88 17.00 -9.78 7.84
N ILE A 89 17.05 -10.66 6.84
CA ILE A 89 17.22 -10.28 5.42
C ILE A 89 16.08 -9.38 4.96
N ALA A 90 14.82 -9.73 5.25
CA ALA A 90 13.66 -8.92 4.88
C ALA A 90 13.67 -7.53 5.55
N PHE A 91 14.11 -7.45 6.81
CA PHE A 91 14.29 -6.18 7.51
C PHE A 91 15.36 -5.31 6.85
N LEU A 92 16.57 -5.86 6.63
CA LEU A 92 17.68 -5.16 5.99
C LEU A 92 17.32 -4.68 4.58
N GLN A 93 16.61 -5.52 3.80
CA GLN A 93 16.12 -5.17 2.48
C GLN A 93 15.27 -3.89 2.54
N TYR A 94 14.24 -3.86 3.40
CA TYR A 94 13.34 -2.72 3.48
C TYR A 94 14.09 -1.45 3.90
N VAL A 95 14.97 -1.54 4.90
CA VAL A 95 15.78 -0.40 5.38
C VAL A 95 16.62 0.17 4.23
N CYS A 96 17.32 -0.67 3.46
CA CYS A 96 18.17 -0.23 2.36
C CYS A 96 17.39 0.58 1.31
N PHE A 97 16.27 0.02 0.80
CA PHE A 97 15.45 0.71 -0.20
C PHE A 97 14.80 1.98 0.36
N ARG A 98 14.37 1.97 1.62
CA ARG A 98 13.77 3.13 2.27
C ARG A 98 14.77 4.28 2.46
N LEU A 99 16.00 3.98 2.84
CA LEU A 99 17.06 4.98 2.96
C LEU A 99 17.38 5.61 1.60
N VAL A 100 17.50 4.80 0.55
CA VAL A 100 17.71 5.29 -0.83
C VAL A 100 16.56 6.20 -1.26
N ALA A 101 15.30 5.76 -1.07
CA ALA A 101 14.13 6.55 -1.43
C ALA A 101 14.12 7.92 -0.74
N LEU A 102 14.41 7.97 0.57
CA LEU A 102 14.47 9.23 1.32
C LEU A 102 15.54 10.17 0.78
N LYS A 103 16.75 9.67 0.49
CA LYS A 103 17.84 10.48 -0.06
C LYS A 103 17.50 11.02 -1.46
N VAL A 104 16.94 10.18 -2.33
CA VAL A 104 16.51 10.58 -3.68
C VAL A 104 15.42 11.64 -3.61
N CYS A 105 14.36 11.42 -2.83
CA CYS A 105 13.28 12.40 -2.67
C CYS A 105 13.79 13.73 -2.10
N ARG A 106 14.75 13.72 -1.16
CA ARG A 106 15.38 14.93 -0.64
C ARG A 106 16.11 15.70 -1.73
N ARG A 107 16.92 15.04 -2.57
CA ARG A 107 17.63 15.70 -3.68
C ARG A 107 16.69 16.26 -4.73
N VAL A 108 15.64 15.51 -5.09
CA VAL A 108 14.62 15.97 -6.05
C VAL A 108 13.90 17.20 -5.51
N ARG A 109 13.47 17.20 -4.24
CA ARG A 109 12.87 18.38 -3.61
C ARG A 109 13.82 19.56 -3.62
N ARG A 110 15.06 19.39 -3.18
CA ARG A 110 16.05 20.47 -3.10
C ARG A 110 16.30 21.12 -4.48
N LYS A 111 16.51 20.31 -5.52
CA LYS A 111 16.71 20.82 -6.89
C LYS A 111 15.46 21.50 -7.43
N TYR A 112 14.28 20.95 -7.16
CA TYR A 112 13.01 21.56 -7.57
C TYR A 112 12.79 22.90 -6.90
N PHE A 113 12.91 22.99 -5.57
CA PHE A 113 12.75 24.24 -4.84
C PHE A 113 13.76 25.31 -5.25
N ARG A 114 15.04 24.95 -5.43
CA ARG A 114 16.07 25.87 -5.93
C ARG A 114 15.69 26.46 -7.29
N GLN A 115 15.25 25.61 -8.22
CA GLN A 115 14.86 26.05 -9.56
C GLN A 115 13.56 26.85 -9.57
N MET A 116 12.64 26.53 -8.66
CA MET A 116 11.39 27.26 -8.51
C MET A 116 11.65 28.71 -8.10
N ILE A 117 12.56 28.98 -7.15
CA ILE A 117 12.85 30.33 -6.66
C ILE A 117 13.43 31.25 -7.76
N ILE A 118 14.17 30.69 -8.71
CA ILE A 118 14.81 31.42 -9.80
C ILE A 118 13.81 31.77 -10.94
N GLN A 119 12.60 31.21 -10.94
CA GLN A 119 11.62 31.47 -12.00
C GLN A 119 11.12 32.94 -11.98
N PRO A 120 10.82 33.54 -13.16
CA PRO A 120 10.33 34.91 -13.25
C PRO A 120 8.93 35.07 -12.66
N LEU A 121 8.58 36.27 -12.17
CA LEU A 121 7.28 36.58 -11.54
C LEU A 121 6.06 36.18 -12.40
N ASN A 122 6.20 36.26 -13.73
CA ASN A 122 5.16 35.85 -14.69
C ASN A 122 4.84 34.34 -14.63
N PHE A 123 5.77 33.52 -14.15
CA PHE A 123 5.52 32.13 -13.83
C PHE A 123 4.52 32.04 -12.67
N PHE A 124 4.79 32.68 -11.54
CA PHE A 124 3.95 32.55 -10.34
C PHE A 124 2.50 33.06 -10.50
N LYS A 125 2.28 34.08 -11.34
CA LYS A 125 0.94 34.66 -11.56
C LYS A 125 -0.05 33.76 -12.32
N GLN A 126 0.39 32.63 -12.89
CA GLN A 126 -0.53 31.68 -13.51
C GLN A 126 -1.14 30.75 -12.45
N ALA A 127 -2.47 30.77 -12.29
CA ALA A 127 -3.22 29.87 -11.38
C ALA A 127 -2.97 28.36 -11.60
N ALA A 128 -2.29 27.98 -12.68
CA ALA A 128 -1.80 26.62 -12.91
C ALA A 128 -0.64 26.24 -11.98
N ASN A 129 0.13 27.21 -11.47
CA ASN A 129 1.39 26.96 -10.78
C ASN A 129 1.27 26.75 -9.26
N GLU A 130 0.27 27.34 -8.60
CA GLU A 130 -0.13 26.91 -7.23
C GLU A 130 -0.55 25.43 -7.20
N LYS A 131 -1.34 25.01 -8.19
CA LYS A 131 -1.72 23.60 -8.37
C LYS A 131 -0.49 22.73 -8.65
N ALA A 132 0.49 23.23 -9.41
CA ALA A 132 1.69 22.49 -9.75
C ALA A 132 2.54 22.13 -8.51
N ASN A 133 2.60 22.99 -7.48
CA ASN A 133 3.33 22.70 -6.23
C ASN A 133 2.69 21.58 -5.41
N CYS A 134 1.37 21.65 -5.22
CA CYS A 134 0.62 20.57 -4.57
C CYS A 134 0.73 19.25 -5.36
N GLU A 135 0.74 19.34 -6.70
CA GLU A 135 0.92 18.18 -7.56
C GLU A 135 2.34 17.59 -7.47
N PHE A 136 3.36 18.43 -7.33
CA PHE A 136 4.76 18.03 -7.17
C PHE A 136 4.98 17.18 -5.91
N GLU A 137 4.43 17.59 -4.75
CA GLU A 137 4.51 16.78 -3.53
C GLU A 137 3.78 15.43 -3.66
N GLY A 138 2.73 15.38 -4.50
CA GLY A 138 2.09 14.14 -4.92
C GLY A 138 3.01 13.28 -5.79
N HIS A 139 3.71 13.89 -6.75
CA HIS A 139 4.67 13.23 -7.65
C HIS A 139 5.88 12.68 -6.90
N VAL A 140 6.47 13.43 -5.96
CA VAL A 140 7.57 12.98 -5.10
C VAL A 140 7.14 11.81 -4.20
N ALA A 141 5.91 11.83 -3.70
CA ALA A 141 5.38 10.72 -2.91
C ALA A 141 5.21 9.43 -3.74
N LYS A 142 4.75 9.55 -4.98
CA LYS A 142 4.69 8.40 -5.92
C LYS A 142 6.08 7.85 -6.23
N LEU A 143 7.07 8.74 -6.41
CA LEU A 143 8.46 8.35 -6.59
C LEU A 143 9.00 7.58 -5.38
N ALA A 144 8.75 8.07 -4.16
CA ALA A 144 9.14 7.39 -2.93
C ALA A 144 8.55 5.98 -2.87
N GLY A 145 7.23 5.84 -3.10
CA GLY A 145 6.54 4.55 -3.07
C GLY A 145 7.05 3.57 -4.13
N ALA A 146 7.40 4.04 -5.32
CA ALA A 146 7.96 3.16 -6.34
C ALA A 146 9.34 2.60 -5.95
N ILE A 147 10.19 3.40 -5.30
CA ILE A 147 11.51 2.95 -4.86
C ILE A 147 11.38 2.00 -3.65
N THR A 148 10.45 2.26 -2.73
CA THR A 148 10.32 1.45 -1.51
C THR A 148 9.50 0.18 -1.68
N ASP A 149 8.47 0.22 -2.53
CA ASP A 149 7.47 -0.85 -2.59
C ASP A 149 7.52 -1.56 -3.95
N SER A 150 7.59 -0.83 -5.05
CA SER A 150 7.54 -1.42 -6.40
C SER A 150 8.86 -2.09 -6.82
N LEU A 151 10.00 -1.40 -6.69
CA LEU A 151 11.31 -1.94 -7.08
C LEU A 151 11.67 -3.23 -6.32
N PRO A 152 11.56 -3.30 -4.99
CA PRO A 152 11.95 -4.50 -4.26
C PRO A 152 11.01 -5.65 -4.57
N ALA A 153 9.71 -5.37 -4.71
CA ALA A 153 8.70 -6.38 -5.06
C ALA A 153 8.94 -6.99 -6.45
N ILE A 154 9.45 -6.22 -7.42
CA ILE A 154 9.82 -6.75 -8.74
C ILE A 154 10.97 -7.75 -8.61
N ILE A 155 12.03 -7.38 -7.87
CA ILE A 155 13.21 -8.23 -7.67
C ILE A 155 12.84 -9.50 -6.91
N THR A 156 12.06 -9.38 -5.82
CA THR A 156 11.64 -10.54 -5.03
C THR A 156 10.78 -11.50 -5.86
N SER A 157 9.87 -10.98 -6.70
CA SER A 157 9.00 -11.82 -7.53
C SER A 157 9.79 -12.58 -8.61
N ILE A 158 10.76 -11.92 -9.27
CA ILE A 158 11.61 -12.56 -10.27
C ILE A 158 12.49 -13.64 -9.62
N SER A 159 13.08 -13.32 -8.45
CA SER A 159 13.88 -14.28 -7.69
C SER A 159 13.04 -15.48 -7.23
N GLN A 160 11.85 -15.23 -6.68
CA GLN A 160 10.94 -16.28 -6.21
C GLN A 160 10.59 -17.27 -7.33
N VAL A 161 10.30 -16.78 -8.53
CA VAL A 161 9.99 -17.63 -9.69
C VAL A 161 11.21 -18.44 -10.12
N THR A 162 12.36 -17.79 -10.22
CA THR A 162 13.60 -18.44 -10.65
C THR A 162 13.97 -19.58 -9.70
N VAL A 163 13.95 -19.30 -8.39
CA VAL A 163 14.30 -20.29 -7.36
C VAL A 163 13.25 -21.38 -7.27
N ALA A 164 11.94 -21.06 -7.35
CA ALA A 164 10.88 -22.07 -7.35
C ALA A 164 11.00 -23.05 -8.53
N LEU A 165 11.33 -22.56 -9.74
CA LEU A 165 11.58 -23.42 -10.90
C LEU A 165 12.83 -24.29 -10.68
N LEU A 166 13.97 -23.70 -10.30
CA LEU A 166 15.21 -24.45 -10.08
C LEU A 166 15.04 -25.58 -9.06
N ILE A 167 14.41 -25.28 -7.93
CA ILE A 167 14.07 -26.25 -6.88
C ILE A 167 13.19 -27.36 -7.43
N SER A 168 12.16 -27.02 -8.19
CA SER A 168 11.18 -27.99 -8.67
C SER A 168 11.77 -28.94 -9.71
N PHE A 169 12.59 -28.41 -10.63
CA PHE A 169 13.33 -29.22 -11.60
C PHE A 169 14.39 -30.10 -10.94
N HIS A 170 15.02 -29.64 -9.85
CA HIS A 170 16.00 -30.41 -9.10
C HIS A 170 15.40 -31.64 -8.40
N PHE A 171 14.26 -31.49 -7.70
CA PHE A 171 13.66 -32.62 -6.96
C PHE A 171 12.95 -33.63 -7.86
N GLY A 172 12.35 -33.20 -8.97
CA GLY A 172 11.58 -34.08 -9.83
C GLY A 172 11.18 -33.45 -11.15
N TRP A 173 12.09 -33.41 -12.12
CA TRP A 173 11.85 -32.80 -13.43
C TRP A 173 10.64 -33.38 -14.18
N LYS A 174 10.37 -34.69 -14.04
CA LYS A 174 9.22 -35.34 -14.66
C LYS A 174 7.90 -34.75 -14.18
N LEU A 175 7.74 -34.56 -12.86
CA LEU A 175 6.55 -33.96 -12.25
C LEU A 175 6.53 -32.42 -12.40
N ALA A 176 7.69 -31.77 -12.41
CA ALA A 176 7.80 -30.33 -12.54
C ALA A 176 7.37 -29.82 -13.93
N LEU A 177 7.62 -30.57 -15.00
CA LEU A 177 7.22 -30.21 -16.37
C LEU A 177 5.71 -29.90 -16.53
N PRO A 178 4.79 -30.83 -16.21
CA PRO A 178 3.35 -30.56 -16.35
C PRO A 178 2.87 -29.44 -15.43
N ILE A 179 3.38 -29.35 -14.21
CA ILE A 179 3.01 -28.29 -13.25
C ILE A 179 3.53 -26.92 -13.72
N THR A 180 4.71 -26.87 -14.35
CA THR A 180 5.24 -25.64 -14.96
C THR A 180 4.39 -25.20 -16.14
N GLY A 181 3.87 -26.15 -16.95
CA GLY A 181 2.89 -25.87 -18.00
C GLY A 181 1.63 -25.22 -17.45
N LEU A 182 1.09 -25.74 -16.34
CA LEU A 182 0.00 -25.09 -15.61
C LEU A 182 0.41 -23.70 -15.10
N GLY A 183 1.61 -23.56 -14.52
CA GLY A 183 2.16 -22.29 -14.07
C GLY A 183 2.20 -21.23 -15.18
N ALA A 184 2.63 -21.59 -16.39
CA ALA A 184 2.63 -20.67 -17.53
C ALA A 184 1.21 -20.22 -17.91
N PHE A 185 0.23 -21.13 -17.88
CA PHE A 185 -1.17 -20.78 -18.08
C PHE A 185 -1.68 -19.80 -17.01
N VAL A 186 -1.33 -20.02 -15.74
CA VAL A 186 -1.66 -19.11 -14.64
C VAL A 186 -1.09 -17.72 -14.90
N VAL A 187 0.15 -17.59 -15.37
CA VAL A 187 0.74 -16.27 -15.66
C VAL A 187 -0.08 -15.52 -16.72
N VAL A 188 -0.47 -16.19 -17.82
CA VAL A 188 -1.29 -15.60 -18.88
C VAL A 188 -2.68 -15.21 -18.37
N TRP A 189 -3.31 -16.06 -17.56
CA TRP A 189 -4.59 -15.78 -16.92
C TRP A 189 -4.53 -14.52 -16.05
N PHE A 190 -3.54 -14.41 -15.17
CA PHE A 190 -3.40 -13.24 -14.31
C PHE A 190 -3.07 -11.98 -15.11
N LEU A 191 -2.20 -12.07 -16.12
CA LEU A 191 -1.83 -10.91 -16.93
C LEU A 191 -3.03 -10.34 -17.70
N THR A 192 -3.84 -11.20 -18.33
CA THR A 192 -5.01 -10.80 -19.12
C THR A 192 -6.08 -10.13 -18.26
N PHE A 193 -6.50 -10.75 -17.16
CA PHE A 193 -7.55 -10.18 -16.30
C PHE A 193 -7.10 -8.90 -15.58
N ASN A 194 -5.83 -8.82 -15.19
CA ASN A 194 -5.33 -7.57 -14.63
C ASN A 194 -5.20 -6.45 -15.68
N ALA A 195 -4.87 -6.77 -16.94
CA ALA A 195 -4.88 -5.78 -18.01
C ALA A 195 -6.29 -5.21 -18.23
N LEU A 196 -7.33 -6.06 -18.17
CA LEU A 196 -8.73 -5.62 -18.22
C LEU A 196 -9.10 -4.71 -17.03
N LEU A 197 -8.66 -5.06 -15.81
CA LEU A 197 -8.83 -4.20 -14.64
C LEU A 197 -8.19 -2.83 -14.82
N MET A 198 -6.96 -2.77 -15.35
CA MET A 198 -6.28 -1.50 -15.61
C MET A 198 -6.99 -0.66 -16.67
N TYR A 199 -7.54 -1.30 -17.71
CA TYR A 199 -8.32 -0.63 -18.74
C TYR A 199 -9.56 0.04 -18.15
N ASP A 200 -10.33 -0.69 -17.34
CA ASP A 200 -11.52 -0.13 -16.70
C ASP A 200 -11.17 0.89 -15.60
N ASN A 201 -10.01 0.78 -14.94
CA ASN A 201 -9.49 1.80 -14.03
C ASN A 201 -9.29 3.15 -14.73
N LYS A 202 -8.75 3.14 -15.95
CA LYS A 202 -8.62 4.36 -16.76
C LYS A 202 -9.99 4.89 -17.21
N ASN A 203 -10.93 4.01 -17.54
CA ASN A 203 -12.28 4.40 -17.95
C ASN A 203 -13.08 5.02 -16.81
N GLU A 204 -12.98 4.50 -15.59
CA GLU A 204 -13.61 5.10 -14.41
C GLU A 204 -13.07 6.50 -14.15
N GLN A 205 -11.75 6.72 -14.23
CA GLN A 205 -11.18 8.06 -14.05
C GLN A 205 -11.68 9.06 -15.09
N LYS A 206 -11.78 8.64 -16.36
CA LYS A 206 -12.34 9.48 -17.43
C LYS A 206 -13.82 9.76 -17.18
N LEU A 207 -14.58 8.75 -16.78
CA LEU A 207 -16.01 8.89 -16.56
C LEU A 207 -16.30 9.74 -15.32
N ALA A 208 -15.55 9.58 -14.23
CA ALA A 208 -15.67 10.42 -13.03
C ALA A 208 -15.39 11.90 -13.32
N ARG A 209 -14.46 12.21 -14.25
CA ARG A 209 -14.26 13.57 -14.75
C ARG A 209 -15.47 14.08 -15.53
N LYS A 210 -16.02 13.26 -16.43
CA LYS A 210 -17.26 13.61 -17.16
C LYS A 210 -18.46 13.78 -16.22
N THR A 211 -18.55 13.00 -15.14
CA THR A 211 -19.57 13.16 -14.10
C THR A 211 -19.45 14.51 -13.41
N ALA A 212 -18.22 15.06 -13.29
CA ALA A 212 -17.96 16.42 -12.82
C ALA A 212 -18.42 17.51 -13.80
N GLU A 213 -18.39 17.23 -15.09
CA GLU A 213 -18.86 18.15 -16.12
C GLU A 213 -20.40 18.09 -16.28
N ALA A 214 -21.00 16.93 -16.04
CA ALA A 214 -22.43 16.68 -16.16
C ALA A 214 -23.29 17.25 -15.00
N LEU A 215 -22.70 18.05 -14.11
CA LEU A 215 -23.36 18.62 -12.94
C LEU A 215 -24.46 19.65 -13.27
N LYS A 216 -24.80 19.89 -14.55
CA LYS A 216 -25.82 20.87 -14.96
C LYS A 216 -27.25 20.36 -14.82
N TYR A 217 -27.50 19.05 -14.98
CA TYR A 217 -28.83 18.46 -14.92
C TYR A 217 -28.86 17.21 -14.04
N SER A 218 -29.81 17.12 -13.10
CA SER A 218 -29.94 16.00 -12.16
C SER A 218 -30.16 14.65 -12.84
N SER A 219 -30.93 14.61 -13.92
CA SER A 219 -31.15 13.41 -14.73
C SER A 219 -29.84 12.90 -15.36
N THR A 220 -29.05 13.79 -15.95
CA THR A 220 -27.75 13.44 -16.56
C THR A 220 -26.73 13.00 -15.53
N PHE A 221 -26.72 13.60 -14.33
CA PHE A 221 -25.83 13.19 -13.25
C PHE A 221 -26.16 11.77 -12.78
N ARG A 222 -27.44 11.45 -12.59
CA ARG A 222 -27.91 10.11 -12.21
C ARG A 222 -27.54 9.06 -13.26
N GLU A 223 -27.65 9.40 -14.55
CA GLU A 223 -27.23 8.52 -15.64
C GLU A 223 -25.72 8.23 -15.60
N HIS A 224 -24.88 9.24 -15.38
CA HIS A 224 -23.44 9.06 -15.24
C HIS A 224 -23.06 8.24 -13.99
N CYS A 225 -23.77 8.43 -12.88
CA CYS A 225 -23.62 7.63 -11.67
C CYS A 225 -23.99 6.15 -11.91
N ASN A 226 -25.04 5.87 -12.71
CA ASN A 226 -25.38 4.51 -13.12
C ASN A 226 -24.32 3.90 -14.04
N LYS A 227 -23.73 4.67 -14.96
CA LYS A 227 -22.59 4.22 -15.78
C LYS A 227 -21.37 3.90 -14.90
N LEU A 228 -21.08 4.73 -13.89
CA LEU A 228 -20.01 4.46 -12.92
C LEU A 228 -20.27 3.16 -12.14
N PHE A 229 -21.51 2.96 -11.69
CA PHE A 229 -21.93 1.75 -10.98
C PHE A 229 -21.73 0.48 -11.82
N ASN A 230 -22.14 0.50 -13.10
CA ASN A 230 -21.97 -0.64 -14.00
C ASN A 230 -20.49 -0.94 -14.27
N LEU A 231 -19.66 0.08 -14.46
CA LEU A 231 -18.20 -0.11 -14.56
C LEU A 231 -17.61 -0.67 -13.27
N GLY A 232 -18.09 -0.21 -12.12
CA GLY A 232 -17.73 -0.72 -10.80
C GLY A 232 -17.98 -2.21 -10.65
N ILE A 233 -19.18 -2.67 -11.01
CA ILE A 233 -19.54 -4.10 -11.00
C ILE A 233 -18.63 -4.90 -11.94
N ARG A 234 -18.35 -4.39 -13.14
CA ARG A 234 -17.49 -5.08 -14.11
C ARG A 234 -16.07 -5.28 -13.57
N LYS A 235 -15.52 -4.26 -12.91
CA LYS A 235 -14.21 -4.37 -12.23
C LYS A 235 -14.24 -5.37 -11.09
N ALA A 236 -15.30 -5.33 -10.29
CA ALA A 236 -15.47 -6.29 -9.22
C ALA A 236 -15.51 -7.73 -9.72
N ALA A 237 -16.15 -7.97 -10.87
CA ALA A 237 -16.15 -9.28 -11.52
C ALA A 237 -14.73 -9.71 -11.91
N TYR A 238 -13.95 -8.84 -12.57
CA TYR A 238 -12.56 -9.17 -12.90
C TYR A 238 -11.67 -9.39 -11.67
N SER A 239 -11.85 -8.60 -10.61
CA SER A 239 -11.13 -8.79 -9.35
C SER A 239 -11.54 -10.08 -8.65
N GLY A 240 -12.82 -10.42 -8.64
CA GLY A 240 -13.34 -11.66 -8.06
C GLY A 240 -12.83 -12.89 -8.79
N ILE A 241 -12.79 -12.86 -10.13
CA ILE A 241 -12.20 -13.92 -10.96
C ILE A 241 -10.72 -14.12 -10.61
N LEU A 242 -9.95 -13.05 -10.47
CA LEU A 242 -8.55 -13.15 -10.05
C LEU A 242 -8.40 -13.79 -8.67
N VAL A 243 -9.15 -13.34 -7.66
CA VAL A 243 -9.04 -13.87 -6.29
C VAL A 243 -9.49 -15.34 -6.22
N GLY A 244 -10.63 -15.70 -6.81
CA GLY A 244 -11.13 -17.08 -6.82
C GLY A 244 -10.24 -18.04 -7.60
N SER A 245 -9.67 -17.59 -8.72
CA SER A 245 -8.78 -18.42 -9.54
C SER A 245 -7.45 -18.76 -8.87
N ILE A 246 -6.92 -17.93 -7.94
CA ILE A 246 -5.73 -18.29 -7.13
C ILE A 246 -5.96 -19.65 -6.45
N GLN A 247 -7.10 -19.79 -5.77
CA GLN A 247 -7.41 -21.00 -5.04
C GLN A 247 -7.61 -22.18 -5.99
N LEU A 248 -8.35 -21.98 -7.09
CA LEU A 248 -8.57 -23.02 -8.10
C LEU A 248 -7.25 -23.62 -8.60
N PHE A 249 -6.29 -22.78 -8.99
CA PHE A 249 -5.04 -23.26 -9.55
C PHE A 249 -4.17 -24.00 -8.53
N ILE A 250 -4.18 -23.58 -7.26
CA ILE A 250 -3.49 -24.29 -6.18
C ILE A 250 -4.07 -25.71 -6.02
N TYR A 251 -5.41 -25.85 -5.98
CA TYR A 251 -6.05 -27.16 -5.89
C TYR A 251 -5.81 -28.01 -7.14
N ILE A 252 -5.91 -27.44 -8.34
CA ILE A 252 -5.66 -28.18 -9.59
C ILE A 252 -4.21 -28.66 -9.63
N GLY A 253 -3.23 -27.83 -9.29
CA GLY A 253 -1.84 -28.24 -9.33
C GLY A 253 -1.50 -29.29 -8.26
N MET A 254 -2.14 -29.26 -7.09
CA MET A 254 -2.05 -30.36 -6.12
C MET A 254 -2.76 -31.63 -6.60
N GLY A 255 -3.92 -31.52 -7.24
CA GLY A 255 -4.64 -32.66 -7.81
C GLY A 255 -3.86 -33.33 -8.94
N LEU A 256 -3.32 -32.56 -9.89
CA LEU A 256 -2.41 -33.07 -10.92
C LEU A 256 -1.12 -33.63 -10.30
N GLY A 257 -0.61 -32.97 -9.26
CA GLY A 257 0.51 -33.42 -8.46
C GLY A 257 0.27 -34.79 -7.85
N ALA A 258 -0.90 -35.03 -7.27
CA ALA A 258 -1.29 -36.32 -6.72
C ALA A 258 -1.50 -37.37 -7.82
N LEU A 259 -2.26 -37.08 -8.88
CA LEU A 259 -2.52 -38.03 -9.96
C LEU A 259 -1.21 -38.54 -10.60
N TYR A 260 -0.38 -37.61 -11.07
CA TYR A 260 0.85 -37.95 -11.76
C TYR A 260 1.95 -38.36 -10.78
N GLY A 261 2.03 -37.71 -9.61
CA GLY A 261 3.00 -38.06 -8.57
C GLY A 261 2.82 -39.49 -8.04
N ASN A 262 1.57 -39.90 -7.76
CA ASN A 262 1.26 -41.29 -7.37
C ASN A 262 1.70 -42.27 -8.46
N TRP A 263 1.40 -41.98 -9.74
CA TRP A 263 1.84 -42.81 -10.87
C TRP A 263 3.38 -42.94 -10.94
N LEU A 264 4.13 -41.87 -10.66
CA LEU A 264 5.59 -41.91 -10.61
C LEU A 264 6.13 -42.75 -9.44
N ILE A 265 5.46 -42.72 -8.30
CA ILE A 265 5.83 -43.49 -7.12
C ILE A 265 5.56 -44.98 -7.37
N ASP A 266 4.41 -45.32 -7.96
CA ASP A 266 4.09 -46.69 -8.40
C ASP A 266 5.18 -47.29 -9.30
N HIS A 267 5.66 -46.49 -10.27
CA HIS A 267 6.72 -46.92 -11.21
C HIS A 267 8.14 -46.78 -10.63
N LYS A 268 8.29 -46.49 -9.31
CA LYS A 268 9.57 -46.29 -8.61
C LYS A 268 10.47 -45.21 -9.24
N LEU A 269 9.89 -44.27 -9.98
CA LEU A 269 10.60 -43.14 -10.59
C LEU A 269 10.78 -41.97 -9.61
N MET A 270 10.00 -41.93 -8.54
CA MET A 270 10.17 -41.02 -7.40
C MET A 270 10.10 -41.80 -6.09
N GLN A 271 11.10 -41.59 -5.23
CA GLN A 271 11.19 -42.27 -3.93
C GLN A 271 10.46 -41.54 -2.80
N TYR A 272 10.28 -40.21 -2.90
CA TYR A 272 9.84 -39.38 -1.79
C TYR A 272 8.52 -38.64 -2.11
N PRO A 273 7.42 -38.92 -1.38
CA PRO A 273 6.10 -38.34 -1.64
C PRO A 273 6.02 -36.84 -1.31
N GLY A 274 6.83 -36.35 -0.37
CA GLY A 274 6.90 -34.93 -0.01
C GLY A 274 7.37 -34.03 -1.15
N TYR A 275 8.02 -34.56 -2.19
CA TYR A 275 8.39 -33.77 -3.37
C TYR A 275 7.17 -33.30 -4.18
N ILE A 276 6.05 -34.03 -4.11
CA ILE A 276 4.79 -33.61 -4.74
C ILE A 276 4.33 -32.27 -4.14
N PHE A 277 4.36 -32.15 -2.81
CA PHE A 277 4.06 -30.90 -2.11
C PHE A 277 4.99 -29.77 -2.53
N VAL A 278 6.31 -30.04 -2.52
CA VAL A 278 7.32 -29.02 -2.80
C VAL A 278 7.13 -28.43 -4.18
N ILE A 279 6.95 -29.28 -5.20
CA ILE A 279 6.81 -28.84 -6.60
C ILE A 279 5.52 -28.03 -6.78
N ALA A 280 4.38 -28.55 -6.33
CA ALA A 280 3.09 -27.88 -6.52
C ALA A 280 2.96 -26.58 -5.70
N CYS A 281 3.36 -26.58 -4.43
CA CYS A 281 3.30 -25.40 -3.56
C CYS A 281 4.40 -24.38 -3.81
N SER A 282 5.43 -24.69 -4.62
CA SER A 282 6.43 -23.71 -5.05
C SER A 282 6.06 -23.04 -6.38
N ILE A 283 5.70 -23.82 -7.41
CA ILE A 283 5.47 -23.30 -8.76
C ILE A 283 4.22 -22.40 -8.82
N ILE A 284 3.10 -22.83 -8.24
CA ILE A 284 1.82 -22.14 -8.43
C ILE A 284 1.82 -20.75 -7.75
N PRO A 285 2.24 -20.60 -6.48
CA PRO A 285 2.34 -19.27 -5.87
C PRO A 285 3.37 -18.37 -6.58
N ALA A 286 4.46 -18.95 -7.09
CA ALA A 286 5.43 -18.21 -7.89
C ALA A 286 4.83 -17.69 -9.21
N ALA A 287 4.03 -18.51 -9.90
CA ALA A 287 3.32 -18.12 -11.12
C ALA A 287 2.32 -16.98 -10.87
N VAL A 288 1.57 -17.03 -9.76
CA VAL A 288 0.67 -15.93 -9.35
C VAL A 288 1.46 -14.65 -9.09
N LYS A 289 2.59 -14.74 -8.38
CA LYS A 289 3.48 -13.60 -8.11
C LYS A 289 4.04 -12.98 -9.39
N LEU A 290 4.38 -13.79 -10.39
CA LEU A 290 4.81 -13.32 -11.70
C LEU A 290 3.66 -12.64 -12.45
N GLY A 291 2.46 -13.22 -12.44
CA GLY A 291 1.27 -12.62 -13.04
C GLY A 291 0.93 -11.25 -12.45
N GLN A 292 1.17 -11.05 -11.15
CA GLN A 292 0.98 -9.77 -10.44
C GLN A 292 2.13 -8.77 -10.62
N LEU A 293 3.26 -9.15 -11.22
CA LEU A 293 4.44 -8.30 -11.38
C LEU A 293 4.13 -6.95 -12.08
N HIS A 294 3.19 -6.97 -13.01
CA HIS A 294 2.79 -5.80 -13.79
C HIS A 294 2.19 -4.67 -12.91
N LEU A 295 1.59 -4.98 -11.75
CA LEU A 295 1.07 -3.98 -10.80
C LEU A 295 2.22 -3.14 -10.23
N ASN A 296 3.32 -3.79 -9.87
CA ASN A 296 4.52 -3.14 -9.35
C ASN A 296 5.23 -2.35 -10.45
N ILE A 297 5.26 -2.89 -11.67
CA ILE A 297 5.79 -2.19 -12.83
C ILE A 297 4.98 -0.91 -13.12
N SER A 298 3.64 -0.94 -13.00
CA SER A 298 2.78 0.24 -13.13
C SER A 298 3.11 1.34 -12.13
N GLY A 299 3.41 0.98 -10.88
CA GLY A 299 3.87 1.93 -9.86
C GLY A 299 5.18 2.64 -10.27
N LEU A 300 6.12 1.89 -10.84
CA LEU A 300 7.37 2.43 -11.36
C LEU A 300 7.15 3.38 -12.56
N TRP A 301 6.23 3.05 -13.47
CA TRP A 301 5.84 3.95 -14.57
C TRP A 301 5.20 5.25 -14.06
N ALA A 302 4.36 5.18 -13.03
CA ALA A 302 3.76 6.35 -12.42
C ALA A 302 4.81 7.26 -11.75
N ALA A 303 5.80 6.67 -11.07
CA ALA A 303 6.93 7.39 -10.51
C ALA A 303 7.81 8.05 -11.57
N ARG A 304 8.02 7.37 -12.70
CA ARG A 304 8.74 7.94 -13.84
C ARG A 304 8.01 9.15 -14.41
N PHE A 305 6.70 9.05 -14.62
CA PHE A 305 5.89 10.17 -15.09
C PHE A 305 6.00 11.37 -14.13
N ALA A 306 5.84 11.11 -12.83
CA ALA A 306 6.04 12.09 -11.77
C ALA A 306 7.42 12.77 -11.82
N LEU A 307 8.50 11.99 -12.02
CA LEU A 307 9.85 12.53 -12.13
C LEU A 307 10.05 13.35 -13.42
N SER A 308 9.42 12.95 -14.53
CA SER A 308 9.50 13.71 -15.78
C SER A 308 8.83 15.07 -15.66
N GLU A 309 7.71 15.15 -14.93
CA GLU A 309 7.04 16.43 -14.67
C GLU A 309 7.87 17.32 -13.74
N ALA A 310 8.47 16.74 -12.70
CA ALA A 310 9.42 17.44 -11.83
C ALA A 310 10.62 18.00 -12.61
N ARG A 311 11.17 17.22 -13.55
CA ARG A 311 12.30 17.65 -14.40
C ARG A 311 11.95 18.80 -15.32
N ARG A 312 10.73 18.84 -15.87
CA ARG A 312 10.31 19.95 -16.76
C ARG A 312 10.42 21.31 -16.09
N VAL A 313 10.11 21.39 -14.79
CA VAL A 313 10.27 22.61 -14.01
C VAL A 313 11.75 22.83 -13.67
N GLN A 314 12.49 21.76 -13.35
CA GLN A 314 13.90 21.85 -12.99
C GLN A 314 14.83 22.26 -14.15
N ASP A 315 14.50 21.86 -15.39
CA ASP A 315 15.31 22.13 -16.58
C ASP A 315 14.92 23.47 -17.25
N ARG A 316 13.95 24.21 -16.69
CA ARG A 316 13.48 25.48 -17.23
C ARG A 316 14.35 26.63 -16.72
N TYR A 317 15.12 27.25 -17.61
CA TYR A 317 15.87 28.47 -17.33
C TYR A 317 14.98 29.72 -17.54
N PRO A 318 15.15 30.80 -16.74
CA PRO A 318 14.54 32.10 -17.00
C PRO A 318 15.03 32.65 -18.35
N GLU A 319 14.17 33.32 -19.11
CA GLU A 319 14.56 33.93 -20.40
C GLU A 319 15.60 35.06 -20.24
N ASP A 320 15.71 35.65 -19.03
CA ASP A 320 16.59 36.78 -18.73
C ASP A 320 18.02 36.38 -18.27
N GLU A 321 18.25 35.11 -17.91
CA GLU A 321 19.57 34.61 -17.48
C GLU A 321 20.12 33.60 -18.51
N ASN A 322 20.71 34.12 -19.58
CA ASN A 322 21.61 33.33 -20.42
C ASN A 322 22.97 33.20 -19.70
N PRO A 323 23.45 31.98 -19.36
CA PRO A 323 24.68 31.80 -18.57
C PRO A 323 25.97 32.26 -19.29
N THR A 324 25.88 32.63 -20.57
CA THR A 324 26.99 33.16 -21.37
C THR A 324 27.18 34.68 -21.26
N THR A 325 26.28 35.41 -20.61
CA THR A 325 26.38 36.88 -20.46
C THR A 325 26.01 37.31 -19.05
N LEU A 326 26.94 37.17 -18.10
CA LEU A 326 26.92 38.00 -16.88
C LEU A 326 27.11 39.46 -17.34
N PRO A 327 26.16 40.38 -17.06
CA PRO A 327 26.42 41.79 -17.27
C PRO A 327 27.53 42.20 -16.30
N ALA A 328 28.55 42.88 -16.80
CA ALA A 328 29.52 43.53 -15.93
C ALA A 328 28.77 44.49 -14.97
N ALA A 329 29.04 44.39 -13.67
CA ALA A 329 28.42 45.24 -12.67
C ALA A 329 28.65 46.73 -13.04
N PRO A 330 27.60 47.54 -13.24
CA PRO A 330 27.76 48.94 -13.59
C PRO A 330 28.32 49.70 -12.38
N THR A 331 29.54 50.21 -12.50
CA THR A 331 30.26 50.88 -11.42
C THR A 331 29.90 52.37 -11.27
N ARG A 332 28.93 52.87 -12.05
CA ARG A 332 28.40 54.24 -11.93
C ARG A 332 26.96 54.30 -12.41
N ILE A 333 26.05 54.64 -11.49
CA ILE A 333 24.70 55.10 -11.84
C ILE A 333 24.88 56.54 -12.31
N SER A 334 24.91 56.75 -13.63
CA SER A 334 24.72 58.09 -14.21
C SER A 334 23.23 58.38 -14.22
N ILE A 335 22.83 59.45 -13.54
CA ILE A 335 21.49 60.04 -13.65
C ILE A 335 21.40 60.63 -15.06
N GLY A 336 20.89 59.84 -16.00
CA GLY A 336 20.51 60.29 -17.34
C GLY A 336 19.00 60.33 -17.41
N GLU A 337 18.45 61.47 -17.79
CA GLU A 337 17.04 61.60 -18.18
C GLU A 337 16.78 60.73 -19.40
N ASP A 338 15.95 59.69 -19.27
CA ASP A 338 15.42 58.92 -20.40
C ASP A 338 14.22 59.68 -21.00
N PRO A 339 14.29 60.17 -22.25
CA PRO A 339 13.13 60.67 -22.94
C PRO A 339 12.41 59.50 -23.65
N THR A 340 11.10 59.41 -23.43
CA THR A 340 10.11 58.58 -24.15
C THR A 340 9.94 57.11 -23.72
N LEU A 341 9.19 56.90 -22.63
CA LEU A 341 8.46 55.64 -22.41
C LEU A 341 7.04 55.76 -23.02
N ALA A 342 6.78 54.96 -24.06
CA ALA A 342 5.42 54.63 -24.48
C ALA A 342 4.67 53.95 -23.31
N PRO A 343 3.35 54.13 -23.17
CA PRO A 343 2.60 53.53 -22.07
C PRO A 343 2.68 51.99 -22.14
N PRO A 344 2.74 51.29 -20.99
CA PRO A 344 2.82 49.84 -20.97
C PRO A 344 1.54 49.23 -21.58
N PRO A 345 1.64 48.09 -22.29
CA PRO A 345 0.46 47.43 -22.83
C PRO A 345 -0.49 47.03 -21.70
N GLU A 346 -1.74 47.46 -21.88
CA GLU A 346 -2.91 47.18 -21.05
C GLU A 346 -3.19 45.67 -21.03
N TYR A 347 -2.53 44.94 -20.11
CA TYR A 347 -2.85 43.54 -19.82
C TYR A 347 -2.89 43.26 -18.32
N TRP A 348 -3.23 44.27 -17.52
CA TRP A 348 -3.28 44.16 -16.07
C TRP A 348 -4.69 44.44 -15.56
N SER A 349 -5.31 43.36 -15.07
CA SER A 349 -6.60 43.26 -14.39
C SER A 349 -7.87 43.36 -15.26
N SER A 350 -8.35 42.19 -15.72
CA SER A 350 -9.78 42.07 -16.01
C SER A 350 -10.57 42.21 -14.68
N PRO A 351 -11.78 42.80 -14.70
CA PRO A 351 -12.66 42.89 -13.52
C PRO A 351 -12.99 41.53 -12.88
N GLU A 352 -12.76 40.42 -13.59
CA GLU A 352 -12.93 39.06 -13.09
C GLU A 352 -11.88 38.64 -12.04
N MET A 353 -10.67 39.21 -12.08
CA MET A 353 -9.59 38.89 -11.10
C MET A 353 -9.92 39.45 -9.72
N LYS A 354 -10.45 40.68 -9.64
CA LYS A 354 -10.91 41.26 -8.35
C LYS A 354 -12.09 40.50 -7.77
N ARG A 355 -12.98 39.96 -8.61
CA ARG A 355 -14.10 39.10 -8.19
C ARG A 355 -13.65 37.72 -7.71
N LYS A 356 -12.60 37.15 -8.30
CA LYS A 356 -12.04 35.83 -7.91
C LYS A 356 -11.11 35.91 -6.70
N GLN A 357 -10.31 36.97 -6.54
CA GLN A 357 -9.52 37.22 -5.34
C GLN A 357 -10.41 37.43 -4.12
N PHE A 358 -11.47 38.25 -4.24
CA PHE A 358 -12.41 38.45 -3.13
C PHE A 358 -13.11 37.15 -2.70
N LEU A 359 -13.42 36.24 -3.63
CA LEU A 359 -14.01 34.94 -3.32
C LEU A 359 -13.00 33.91 -2.76
N THR A 360 -11.71 34.02 -3.10
CA THR A 360 -10.67 33.11 -2.57
C THR A 360 -10.26 33.50 -1.15
N THR A 361 -10.16 34.81 -0.84
CA THR A 361 -9.98 35.27 0.55
C THR A 361 -11.21 35.07 1.43
N PHE A 362 -12.44 35.16 0.88
CA PHE A 362 -13.65 34.85 1.66
C PHE A 362 -13.68 33.39 2.13
N PHE A 363 -13.35 32.42 1.25
CA PHE A 363 -13.34 31.00 1.61
C PHE A 363 -12.04 30.54 2.30
N GLN A 364 -10.89 31.17 2.06
CA GLN A 364 -9.66 30.86 2.81
C GLN A 364 -9.77 31.27 4.29
N ASN A 365 -10.48 32.37 4.59
CA ASN A 365 -10.73 32.76 5.97
C ASN A 365 -11.77 31.86 6.68
N GLU A 366 -12.73 31.27 5.96
CA GLU A 366 -13.66 30.28 6.52
C GLU A 366 -12.98 28.90 6.73
N ILE A 367 -12.06 28.50 5.86
CA ILE A 367 -11.30 27.24 6.00
C ILE A 367 -10.18 27.37 7.04
N ALA A 368 -9.69 28.59 7.31
CA ALA A 368 -8.61 28.86 8.26
C ALA A 368 -9.05 28.90 9.73
N THR A 369 -10.34 28.88 10.04
CA THR A 369 -10.86 28.83 11.42
C THR A 369 -11.83 27.68 11.64
N THR A 370 -11.42 26.46 11.32
CA THR A 370 -11.96 25.29 12.04
C THR A 370 -11.06 25.03 13.25
N PRO A 371 -11.37 25.56 14.45
CA PRO A 371 -10.84 24.95 15.67
C PRO A 371 -11.19 23.46 15.64
N GLU A 372 -10.30 22.59 16.10
CA GLU A 372 -10.62 21.17 16.30
C GLU A 372 -11.97 21.06 17.00
N SER A 373 -13.03 20.75 16.24
CA SER A 373 -14.34 20.53 16.82
C SER A 373 -14.20 19.30 17.71
N PRO A 374 -14.77 19.32 18.93
CA PRO A 374 -14.73 18.16 19.80
C PRO A 374 -15.35 17.00 19.03
N ARG A 375 -14.52 16.01 18.68
CA ARG A 375 -14.91 14.82 17.90
C ARG A 375 -16.24 14.30 18.45
N PRO A 376 -17.34 14.34 17.67
CA PRO A 376 -18.61 13.86 18.19
C PRO A 376 -18.45 12.38 18.56
N LYS A 377 -18.86 12.06 19.79
CA LYS A 377 -18.94 10.68 20.25
C LYS A 377 -19.96 9.95 19.38
N ASN A 378 -19.47 8.96 18.64
CA ASN A 378 -20.24 7.92 17.94
C ASN A 378 -21.25 8.42 16.88
N CYS A 379 -20.77 8.93 15.75
CA CYS A 379 -21.56 8.85 14.51
C CYS A 379 -21.63 7.38 14.07
N SER A 380 -22.78 6.77 14.28
CA SER A 380 -23.08 5.47 13.71
C SER A 380 -23.36 5.64 12.21
N ALA A 381 -22.29 5.62 11.41
CA ALA A 381 -22.36 5.48 9.94
C ALA A 381 -23.23 4.29 9.50
N PHE A 382 -23.53 3.36 10.41
CA PHE A 382 -24.47 2.24 10.23
C PHE A 382 -25.96 2.65 10.17
N ILE A 383 -26.38 3.82 10.70
CA ILE A 383 -27.81 4.15 10.84
C ILE A 383 -28.44 4.56 9.49
N HIS A 384 -27.71 5.25 8.61
CA HIS A 384 -28.24 5.63 7.29
C HIS A 384 -28.30 4.48 6.27
N LEU A 385 -27.59 3.37 6.51
CA LEU A 385 -27.58 2.17 5.67
C LEU A 385 -28.79 1.23 5.90
N ARG A 386 -29.68 1.57 6.85
CA ARG A 386 -30.78 0.69 7.28
C ARG A 386 -31.93 0.56 6.27
N LYS A 387 -31.91 1.29 5.16
CA LYS A 387 -33.12 1.59 4.37
C LYS A 387 -33.56 0.57 3.30
N SER A 388 -32.75 -0.38 2.82
CA SER A 388 -33.23 -1.36 1.83
C SER A 388 -33.17 -2.82 2.29
N ALA A 389 -34.34 -3.47 2.41
CA ALA A 389 -34.46 -4.89 2.77
C ALA A 389 -33.76 -5.82 1.75
N LEU A 390 -33.65 -5.37 0.49
CA LEU A 390 -32.97 -6.10 -0.59
C LEU A 390 -31.45 -6.16 -0.39
N GLN A 391 -30.79 -5.06 0.00
CA GLN A 391 -29.35 -5.07 0.26
C GLN A 391 -29.00 -5.99 1.45
N ARG A 392 -29.84 -6.03 2.49
CA ARG A 392 -29.65 -6.97 3.62
C ARG A 392 -29.69 -8.44 3.16
N LYS A 393 -30.63 -8.80 2.29
CA LYS A 393 -30.69 -10.15 1.71
C LYS A 393 -29.45 -10.47 0.87
N LEU A 394 -28.96 -9.51 0.09
CA LEU A 394 -27.73 -9.68 -0.71
C LEU A 394 -26.49 -9.86 0.17
N TYR A 395 -26.35 -9.08 1.25
CA TYR A 395 -25.26 -9.29 2.23
C TYR A 395 -25.34 -10.66 2.90
N GLY A 396 -26.54 -11.12 3.26
CA GLY A 396 -26.74 -12.46 3.80
C GLY A 396 -26.29 -13.55 2.83
N LEU A 397 -26.63 -13.43 1.54
CA LEU A 397 -26.16 -14.34 0.51
C LEU A 397 -24.64 -14.28 0.33
N GLY A 398 -24.06 -13.08 0.28
CA GLY A 398 -22.62 -12.89 0.19
C GLY A 398 -21.89 -13.53 1.38
N PHE A 399 -22.41 -13.36 2.60
CA PHE A 399 -21.88 -13.95 3.81
C PHE A 399 -21.81 -15.49 3.74
N LEU A 400 -22.85 -16.15 3.22
CA LEU A 400 -22.86 -17.60 3.01
C LEU A 400 -21.72 -18.05 2.08
N PHE A 401 -21.52 -17.37 0.95
CA PHE A 401 -20.39 -17.68 0.05
C PHE A 401 -19.03 -17.44 0.72
N CYS A 402 -18.92 -16.40 1.55
CA CYS A 402 -17.68 -16.14 2.26
C CYS A 402 -17.39 -17.22 3.33
N LEU A 403 -18.40 -17.85 3.96
CA LEU A 403 -18.20 -19.02 4.83
C LEU A 403 -17.64 -20.21 4.04
N VAL A 404 -18.17 -20.47 2.85
CA VAL A 404 -17.66 -21.55 1.99
C VAL A 404 -16.21 -21.29 1.58
N PHE A 405 -15.88 -20.05 1.21
CA PHE A 405 -14.51 -19.68 0.85
C PHE A 405 -13.57 -19.72 2.06
N ALA A 406 -14.03 -19.33 3.25
CA ALA A 406 -13.27 -19.39 4.50
C ALA A 406 -12.89 -20.83 4.91
N ALA A 407 -13.67 -21.83 4.49
CA ALA A 407 -13.39 -23.24 4.73
C ALA A 407 -12.30 -23.83 3.80
N ALA A 408 -11.74 -23.04 2.86
CA ALA A 408 -10.73 -23.53 1.91
C ALA A 408 -9.43 -24.01 2.61
N PRO A 409 -8.81 -23.26 3.55
CA PRO A 409 -7.60 -23.74 4.22
C PRO A 409 -7.76 -25.10 4.95
N PRO A 410 -8.79 -25.31 5.82
CA PRO A 410 -8.95 -26.60 6.50
C PRO A 410 -9.26 -27.75 5.53
N THR A 411 -10.06 -27.51 4.49
CA THR A 411 -10.30 -28.55 3.46
C THR A 411 -9.04 -28.89 2.68
N PHE A 412 -8.23 -27.90 2.30
CA PHE A 412 -6.95 -28.13 1.62
C PHE A 412 -6.00 -28.98 2.47
N THR A 413 -5.87 -28.67 3.76
CA THR A 413 -4.99 -29.41 4.67
C THR A 413 -5.51 -30.79 5.00
N LYS A 414 -6.84 -30.96 5.06
CA LYS A 414 -7.47 -32.28 5.19
C LYS A 414 -7.10 -33.18 4.00
N LEU A 415 -7.30 -32.67 2.78
CA LEU A 415 -6.96 -33.43 1.55
C LEU A 415 -5.48 -33.78 1.47
N ASN A 416 -4.59 -32.83 1.79
CA ASN A 416 -3.16 -33.11 1.86
C ASN A 416 -2.84 -34.18 2.90
N GLY A 417 -3.46 -34.08 4.08
CA GLY A 417 -3.29 -35.05 5.14
C GLY A 417 -3.73 -36.45 4.74
N ASP A 418 -4.87 -36.56 4.07
CA ASP A 418 -5.41 -37.84 3.59
C ASP A 418 -4.52 -38.44 2.47
N LEU A 419 -3.95 -37.59 1.61
CA LEU A 419 -2.95 -38.00 0.61
C LEU A 419 -1.71 -38.61 1.26
N TYR A 420 -1.17 -38.01 2.32
CA TYR A 420 0.03 -38.54 3.00
C TYR A 420 -0.24 -39.75 3.88
N GLU A 421 -1.47 -39.91 4.37
CA GLU A 421 -1.88 -41.08 5.13
C GLU A 421 -1.81 -42.36 4.28
N PHE A 422 -2.07 -42.26 2.97
CA PHE A 422 -1.92 -43.37 2.04
C PHE A 422 -0.48 -43.80 1.81
N TYR A 423 0.49 -42.91 1.99
CA TYR A 423 1.91 -43.21 1.79
C TYR A 423 2.60 -43.83 3.01
N GLN A 424 1.90 -43.99 4.14
CA GLN A 424 2.51 -44.56 5.35
C GLN A 424 2.89 -46.04 5.16
N ILE A 425 3.94 -46.43 5.86
CA ILE A 425 4.53 -47.77 5.83
C ILE A 425 3.47 -48.85 6.14
N GLY A 426 3.27 -49.81 5.23
CA GLY A 426 2.46 -51.02 5.48
C GLY A 426 1.35 -51.37 4.48
N ARG A 427 1.08 -50.55 3.46
CA ARG A 427 0.04 -50.84 2.43
C ARG A 427 0.66 -51.17 1.07
N VAL A 428 0.26 -52.29 0.45
CA VAL A 428 0.79 -52.84 -0.81
C VAL A 428 -0.24 -52.76 -1.95
N GLU A 429 -1.08 -51.73 -1.95
CA GLU A 429 -2.12 -51.52 -2.98
C GLU A 429 -1.65 -50.57 -4.09
N PRO A 430 -2.26 -50.59 -5.30
CA PRO A 430 -1.87 -49.66 -6.37
C PRO A 430 -2.18 -48.21 -5.97
N PHE A 431 -1.15 -47.37 -5.82
CA PHE A 431 -1.29 -45.98 -5.38
C PHE A 431 -2.03 -45.10 -6.40
N PHE A 432 -2.11 -45.54 -7.66
CA PHE A 432 -2.81 -44.84 -8.74
C PHE A 432 -4.32 -44.67 -8.51
N ALA A 433 -5.04 -45.73 -8.10
CA ALA A 433 -6.51 -45.67 -7.93
C ALA A 433 -6.92 -44.68 -6.82
N ASP A 434 -6.19 -44.73 -5.70
CA ASP A 434 -6.35 -43.79 -4.58
C ASP A 434 -5.96 -42.36 -5.00
N GLY A 435 -4.93 -42.22 -5.85
CA GLY A 435 -4.52 -40.96 -6.46
C GLY A 435 -5.61 -40.31 -7.31
N VAL A 436 -6.32 -41.09 -8.13
CA VAL A 436 -7.45 -40.60 -8.94
C VAL A 436 -8.59 -40.08 -8.05
N SER A 437 -8.96 -40.84 -7.02
CA SER A 437 -10.01 -40.46 -6.07
C SER A 437 -9.69 -39.15 -5.35
N ILE A 438 -8.45 -39.01 -4.85
CA ILE A 438 -8.00 -37.77 -4.20
C ILE A 438 -7.97 -36.59 -5.18
N SER A 439 -7.48 -36.82 -6.41
CA SER A 439 -7.38 -35.77 -7.42
C SER A 439 -8.74 -35.17 -7.76
N TRP A 440 -9.78 -36.01 -7.82
CA TRP A 440 -11.15 -35.54 -8.00
C TRP A 440 -11.65 -34.70 -6.83
N LYS A 441 -11.30 -35.06 -5.59
CA LYS A 441 -11.62 -34.27 -4.39
C LYS A 441 -10.92 -32.90 -4.41
N TYR A 442 -9.66 -32.82 -4.86
CA TYR A 442 -8.98 -31.54 -5.06
C TYR A 442 -9.68 -30.69 -6.12
N LEU A 443 -10.05 -31.27 -7.27
CA LEU A 443 -10.74 -30.55 -8.33
C LEU A 443 -12.09 -30.00 -7.85
N ALA A 444 -12.90 -30.84 -7.19
CA ALA A 444 -14.18 -30.42 -6.63
C ALA A 444 -14.02 -29.30 -5.59
N GLY A 445 -13.08 -29.44 -4.65
CA GLY A 445 -12.76 -28.41 -3.66
C GLY A 445 -12.29 -27.10 -4.30
N GLY A 446 -11.46 -27.18 -5.33
CA GLY A 446 -10.98 -26.02 -6.10
C GLY A 446 -12.11 -25.29 -6.81
N VAL A 447 -13.02 -25.99 -7.47
CA VAL A 447 -14.17 -25.38 -8.17
C VAL A 447 -15.13 -24.72 -7.20
N ILE A 448 -15.48 -25.39 -6.09
CA ILE A 448 -16.38 -24.86 -5.07
C ILE A 448 -15.81 -23.58 -4.46
N THR A 449 -14.54 -23.60 -4.06
CA THR A 449 -13.87 -22.44 -3.46
C THR A 449 -13.67 -21.30 -4.46
N CYS A 450 -13.40 -21.60 -5.74
CA CYS A 450 -13.31 -20.61 -6.81
C CYS A 450 -14.64 -19.87 -7.00
N LEU A 451 -15.73 -20.60 -7.18
CA LEU A 451 -17.07 -20.02 -7.35
C LEU A 451 -17.47 -19.21 -6.13
N ALA A 452 -17.24 -19.73 -4.92
CA ALA A 452 -17.50 -19.02 -3.68
C ALA A 452 -16.72 -17.69 -3.59
N GLY A 453 -15.43 -17.69 -3.94
CA GLY A 453 -14.61 -16.47 -3.96
C GLY A 453 -15.07 -15.43 -4.99
N ILE A 454 -15.48 -15.88 -6.18
CA ILE A 454 -16.01 -15.00 -7.24
C ILE A 454 -17.33 -14.36 -6.80
N PHE A 455 -18.29 -15.16 -6.34
CA PHE A 455 -19.60 -14.66 -5.90
C PHE A 455 -19.50 -13.77 -4.66
N CYS A 456 -18.70 -14.17 -3.65
CA CYS A 456 -18.45 -13.36 -2.45
C CYS A 456 -17.89 -11.98 -2.85
N THR A 457 -16.87 -11.92 -3.74
CA THR A 457 -16.29 -10.64 -4.18
C THR A 457 -17.30 -9.76 -4.95
N ILE A 458 -18.04 -10.34 -5.91
CA ILE A 458 -18.99 -9.60 -6.75
C ILE A 458 -20.16 -9.04 -5.92
N ILE A 459 -20.71 -9.83 -5.00
CA ILE A 459 -21.86 -9.43 -4.18
C ILE A 459 -21.50 -8.26 -3.27
N TYR A 460 -20.38 -8.36 -2.54
CA TYR A 460 -19.92 -7.28 -1.65
C TYR A 460 -19.58 -6.03 -2.44
N ALA A 461 -18.94 -6.17 -3.61
CA ALA A 461 -18.59 -5.02 -4.41
C ALA A 461 -19.79 -4.33 -5.06
N ARG A 462 -20.79 -5.09 -5.50
CA ARG A 462 -22.07 -4.53 -5.96
C ARG A 462 -22.73 -3.71 -4.85
N ASN A 463 -22.67 -4.18 -3.60
CA ASN A 463 -23.22 -3.45 -2.47
C ASN A 463 -22.41 -2.16 -2.20
N GLY A 464 -21.08 -2.24 -2.18
CA GLY A 464 -20.20 -1.07 -2.02
C GLY A 464 -20.44 0.00 -3.09
N GLU A 465 -20.59 -0.41 -4.36
CA GLU A 465 -20.90 0.51 -5.47
C GLU A 465 -22.32 1.09 -5.39
N SER A 466 -23.30 0.32 -4.88
CA SER A 466 -24.67 0.82 -4.67
C SER A 466 -24.67 1.94 -3.65
N ILE A 467 -23.95 1.74 -2.53
CA ILE A 467 -23.78 2.74 -1.47
C ILE A 467 -23.09 3.98 -2.04
N ALA A 468 -21.99 3.81 -2.78
CA ALA A 468 -21.28 4.93 -3.39
C ALA A 468 -22.19 5.76 -4.31
N ARG A 469 -22.99 5.07 -5.13
CA ARG A 469 -23.94 5.71 -6.05
C ARG A 469 -25.04 6.46 -5.28
N GLU A 470 -25.63 5.83 -4.27
CA GLU A 470 -26.68 6.41 -3.45
C GLU A 470 -26.19 7.65 -2.69
N VAL A 471 -25.00 7.58 -2.07
CA VAL A 471 -24.38 8.73 -1.39
C VAL A 471 -24.12 9.87 -2.37
N ARG A 472 -23.52 9.60 -3.54
CA ARG A 472 -23.27 10.64 -4.56
C ARG A 472 -24.56 11.30 -5.03
N CYS A 473 -25.59 10.51 -5.30
CA CYS A 473 -26.90 11.03 -5.73
C CYS A 473 -27.61 11.80 -4.62
N ALA A 474 -27.59 11.30 -3.38
CA ALA A 474 -28.25 11.94 -2.24
C ALA A 474 -27.63 13.31 -1.95
N VAL A 475 -26.30 13.37 -1.82
CA VAL A 475 -25.59 14.64 -1.59
C VAL A 475 -25.81 15.62 -2.73
N TYR A 476 -25.78 15.14 -3.98
CA TYR A 476 -26.04 16.00 -5.13
C TYR A 476 -27.47 16.55 -5.14
N THR A 477 -28.47 15.70 -4.89
CA THR A 477 -29.89 16.09 -4.92
C THR A 477 -30.20 17.08 -3.81
N ASP A 478 -29.71 16.80 -2.60
CA ASP A 478 -29.82 17.69 -1.45
C ASP A 478 -29.13 19.04 -1.71
N PHE A 479 -27.90 19.03 -2.23
CA PHE A 479 -27.18 20.24 -2.62
C PHE A 479 -27.92 21.05 -3.71
N THR A 480 -28.51 20.40 -4.72
CA THR A 480 -29.31 21.09 -5.74
C THR A 480 -30.62 21.65 -5.19
N ASN A 481 -31.25 20.95 -4.24
CA ASN A 481 -32.47 21.41 -3.58
C ASN A 481 -32.18 22.65 -2.69
N ARG A 482 -31.01 22.69 -2.04
CA ARG A 482 -30.56 23.79 -1.16
C ARG A 482 -30.28 25.10 -1.90
N HIS A 483 -29.61 25.04 -3.06
CA HIS A 483 -29.10 26.23 -3.73
C HIS A 483 -29.80 26.59 -5.05
N GLY A 484 -30.81 25.82 -5.47
CA GLY A 484 -31.53 26.05 -6.73
C GLY A 484 -30.65 25.88 -7.98
N ALA A 485 -31.13 26.39 -9.13
CA ALA A 485 -30.42 26.28 -10.42
C ALA A 485 -29.24 27.27 -10.59
N THR A 486 -29.17 28.31 -9.76
CA THR A 486 -28.23 29.44 -9.84
C THR A 486 -26.94 29.23 -9.04
N ILE A 487 -26.37 28.02 -9.11
CA ILE A 487 -25.10 27.73 -8.44
C ILE A 487 -23.93 28.11 -9.36
N PRO A 488 -22.96 28.93 -8.90
CA PRO A 488 -21.74 29.23 -9.63
C PRO A 488 -20.99 27.93 -10.01
N GLU A 489 -20.58 27.84 -11.27
CA GLU A 489 -19.91 26.65 -11.81
C GLU A 489 -18.60 26.31 -11.06
N SER A 490 -17.98 27.31 -10.42
CA SER A 490 -16.78 27.18 -9.57
C SER A 490 -17.02 26.32 -8.32
N VAL A 491 -18.11 26.58 -7.59
CA VAL A 491 -18.45 25.87 -6.33
C VAL A 491 -18.79 24.40 -6.64
N ARG A 492 -19.54 24.17 -7.73
CA ARG A 492 -19.91 22.82 -8.19
C ARG A 492 -18.71 21.96 -8.55
N ARG A 493 -17.72 22.54 -9.24
CA ARG A 493 -16.47 21.85 -9.62
C ARG A 493 -15.57 21.54 -8.42
N SER A 494 -15.65 22.34 -7.34
CA SER A 494 -14.89 22.12 -6.11
C SER A 494 -15.47 21.02 -5.22
N MET A 495 -16.81 20.95 -5.13
CA MET A 495 -17.51 20.01 -4.25
C MET A 495 -17.40 18.54 -4.71
N LEU A 496 -17.51 18.27 -6.02
CA LEU A 496 -17.63 16.89 -6.51
C LEU A 496 -16.40 16.01 -6.22
N PRO A 497 -15.15 16.47 -6.36
CA PRO A 497 -13.98 15.70 -5.93
C PRO A 497 -14.06 15.27 -4.46
N LEU A 498 -14.60 16.13 -3.59
CA LEU A 498 -14.74 15.88 -2.16
C LEU A 498 -15.84 14.85 -1.88
N VAL A 499 -17.00 15.00 -2.53
CA VAL A 499 -18.10 14.01 -2.47
C VAL A 499 -17.67 12.67 -3.04
N ASN A 500 -16.95 12.65 -4.16
CA ASN A 500 -16.42 11.42 -4.76
C ASN A 500 -15.39 10.76 -3.83
N ARG A 501 -14.55 11.56 -3.16
CA ARG A 501 -13.58 11.04 -2.19
C ARG A 501 -14.29 10.42 -1.00
N ALA A 502 -15.24 11.12 -0.39
CA ALA A 502 -16.01 10.64 0.74
C ALA A 502 -16.84 9.39 0.38
N ALA A 503 -17.54 9.41 -0.76
CA ALA A 503 -18.27 8.25 -1.26
C ALA A 503 -17.36 7.03 -1.51
N ASN A 504 -16.16 7.25 -2.06
CA ASN A 504 -15.17 6.18 -2.27
C ASN A 504 -14.59 5.65 -0.94
N GLN A 505 -14.42 6.50 0.07
CA GLN A 505 -13.99 6.08 1.41
C GLN A 505 -15.07 5.24 2.08
N CYS A 506 -16.34 5.68 2.04
CA CYS A 506 -17.47 4.90 2.53
C CYS A 506 -17.59 3.56 1.80
N LYS A 507 -17.49 3.56 0.46
CA LYS A 507 -17.45 2.34 -0.36
C LYS A 507 -16.38 1.37 0.13
N ALA A 508 -15.16 1.83 0.39
CA ALA A 508 -14.04 0.97 0.76
C ALA A 508 -14.30 0.12 2.02
N ALA A 509 -15.14 0.58 2.95
CA ALA A 509 -15.53 -0.18 4.14
C ALA A 509 -16.61 -1.25 3.87
N PHE A 510 -17.35 -1.17 2.77
CA PHE A 510 -18.48 -2.05 2.47
C PHE A 510 -18.30 -2.90 1.19
N ASP A 511 -17.17 -2.74 0.51
CA ASP A 511 -16.82 -3.43 -0.73
C ASP A 511 -16.13 -4.79 -0.45
N ALA A 512 -15.46 -5.37 -1.44
CA ALA A 512 -14.71 -6.63 -1.38
C ALA A 512 -13.73 -6.75 -0.20
N ARG A 513 -13.27 -5.64 0.38
CA ARG A 513 -12.40 -5.63 1.55
C ARG A 513 -13.10 -6.16 2.81
N LEU A 514 -14.39 -5.83 2.98
CA LEU A 514 -15.22 -6.39 4.04
C LEU A 514 -15.37 -7.90 3.85
N SER A 515 -15.51 -8.36 2.60
CA SER A 515 -15.57 -9.79 2.30
C SER A 515 -14.27 -10.50 2.71
N THR A 516 -13.11 -9.88 2.44
CA THR A 516 -11.79 -10.41 2.81
C THR A 516 -11.62 -10.47 4.34
N PHE A 517 -12.09 -9.45 5.05
CA PHE A 517 -12.13 -9.45 6.52
C PHE A 517 -12.99 -10.59 7.06
N THR A 518 -14.22 -10.74 6.56
CA THR A 518 -15.15 -11.82 6.97
C THR A 518 -14.54 -13.18 6.71
N VAL A 519 -14.02 -13.41 5.50
CA VAL A 519 -13.32 -14.66 5.15
C VAL A 519 -12.18 -14.93 6.13
N GLY A 520 -11.38 -13.91 6.48
CA GLY A 520 -10.25 -14.11 7.38
C GLY A 520 -10.65 -14.47 8.81
N VAL A 521 -11.69 -13.83 9.36
CA VAL A 521 -12.22 -14.17 10.70
C VAL A 521 -12.77 -15.60 10.72
N PHE A 522 -13.60 -15.97 9.75
CA PHE A 522 -14.18 -17.31 9.70
C PHE A 522 -13.17 -18.39 9.33
N SER A 523 -12.15 -18.08 8.54
CA SER A 523 -11.09 -19.02 8.20
C SER A 523 -10.23 -19.38 9.41
N LEU A 524 -10.00 -18.41 10.30
CA LEU A 524 -9.37 -18.66 11.60
C LEU A 524 -10.28 -19.51 12.49
N ALA A 525 -11.57 -19.16 12.60
CA ALA A 525 -12.52 -19.91 13.42
C ALA A 525 -12.67 -21.36 12.98
N PHE A 526 -12.83 -21.61 11.67
CA PHE A 526 -12.88 -22.96 11.12
C PHE A 526 -11.56 -23.70 11.25
N GLY A 527 -10.43 -23.02 11.08
CA GLY A 527 -9.11 -23.61 11.28
C GLY A 527 -8.90 -24.11 12.70
N VAL A 528 -9.26 -23.29 13.70
CA VAL A 528 -9.19 -23.64 15.12
C VAL A 528 -10.16 -24.78 15.44
N ALA A 529 -11.42 -24.70 15.00
CA ALA A 529 -12.42 -25.75 15.22
C ALA A 529 -11.98 -27.11 14.64
N PHE A 530 -11.43 -27.11 13.42
CA PHE A 530 -10.91 -28.31 12.76
C PHE A 530 -9.73 -28.94 13.51
N VAL A 531 -8.86 -28.11 14.07
CA VAL A 531 -7.68 -28.54 14.83
C VAL A 531 -8.08 -29.24 16.14
N PHE A 532 -9.10 -28.72 16.84
CA PHE A 532 -9.61 -29.32 18.08
C PHE A 532 -10.32 -30.67 17.87
N GLU A 533 -10.91 -30.91 16.70
CA GLU A 533 -11.55 -32.19 16.37
C GLU A 533 -10.53 -33.35 16.28
N LYS A 534 -9.27 -33.06 15.92
CA LYS A 534 -8.29 -34.10 15.57
C LYS A 534 -7.39 -34.57 16.71
N ASN A 535 -6.98 -33.69 17.62
CA ASN A 535 -6.17 -34.04 18.81
C ASN A 535 -5.99 -32.85 19.77
N LEU A 536 -6.37 -33.01 21.04
CA LEU A 536 -6.38 -31.93 22.04
C LEU A 536 -5.00 -31.31 22.39
N PRO A 537 -3.92 -32.07 22.64
CA PRO A 537 -2.67 -31.50 23.18
C PRO A 537 -1.89 -30.68 22.14
N SER A 538 -1.69 -31.20 20.93
CA SER A 538 -1.03 -30.45 19.86
C SER A 538 -1.87 -29.26 19.38
N ALA A 539 -3.19 -29.41 19.36
CA ALA A 539 -4.12 -28.35 19.01
C ALA A 539 -3.99 -27.15 19.95
N PHE A 540 -3.97 -27.40 21.25
CA PHE A 540 -3.91 -26.36 22.26
C PHE A 540 -2.58 -25.57 22.16
N LEU A 541 -1.44 -26.26 22.15
CA LEU A 541 -0.12 -25.61 22.10
C LEU A 541 0.12 -24.83 20.80
N CYS A 542 -0.25 -25.41 19.66
CA CYS A 542 -0.09 -24.71 18.37
C CYS A 542 -1.04 -23.50 18.30
N SER A 543 -2.28 -23.61 18.78
CA SER A 543 -3.23 -22.50 18.80
C SER A 543 -2.74 -21.32 19.65
N ILE A 544 -2.06 -21.58 20.78
CA ILE A 544 -1.42 -20.54 21.59
C ILE A 544 -0.31 -19.83 20.80
N CYS A 545 0.53 -20.60 20.10
CA CYS A 545 1.62 -20.03 19.29
C CYS A 545 1.09 -19.11 18.17
N PHE A 546 0.06 -19.54 17.45
CA PHE A 546 -0.58 -18.73 16.40
C PHE A 546 -1.41 -17.57 16.98
N GLY A 547 -1.98 -17.71 18.17
CA GLY A 547 -2.62 -16.62 18.92
C GLY A 547 -1.62 -15.53 19.32
N LEU A 548 -0.44 -15.91 19.82
CA LEU A 548 0.66 -14.99 20.12
C LEU A 548 1.17 -14.27 18.86
N GLN A 549 1.30 -15.00 17.74
CA GLN A 549 1.59 -14.38 16.44
C GLN A 549 0.57 -13.30 16.08
N ALA A 550 -0.74 -13.59 16.23
CA ALA A 550 -1.81 -12.67 15.89
C ALA A 550 -1.73 -11.37 16.72
N VAL A 551 -1.52 -11.51 18.03
CA VAL A 551 -1.35 -10.39 18.96
C VAL A 551 -0.11 -9.57 18.59
N ALA A 552 1.02 -10.22 18.34
CA ALA A 552 2.26 -9.55 17.95
C ALA A 552 2.09 -8.75 16.65
N GLN A 553 1.47 -9.34 15.62
CA GLN A 553 1.21 -8.65 14.35
C GLN A 553 0.25 -7.47 14.53
N TYR A 554 -0.79 -7.61 15.36
CA TYR A 554 -1.71 -6.53 15.67
C TYR A 554 -0.99 -5.33 16.31
N PHE A 555 -0.18 -5.55 17.35
CA PHE A 555 0.57 -4.49 18.02
C PHE A 555 1.54 -3.79 17.07
N VAL A 556 2.30 -4.54 16.27
CA VAL A 556 3.22 -3.96 15.27
C VAL A 556 2.47 -3.10 14.25
N PHE A 557 1.31 -3.55 13.78
CA PHE A 557 0.48 -2.80 12.84
C PHE A 557 -0.03 -1.49 13.47
N ARG A 558 -0.47 -1.54 14.74
CA ARG A 558 -0.93 -0.36 15.48
C ARG A 558 0.17 0.66 15.71
N ILE A 559 1.35 0.21 16.13
CA ILE A 559 2.52 1.08 16.34
C ILE A 559 2.89 1.74 15.00
N ALA A 560 2.99 0.97 13.93
CA ALA A 560 3.32 1.49 12.61
C ALA A 560 2.28 2.50 12.08
N ASP A 561 0.98 2.28 12.34
CA ASP A 561 -0.07 3.23 11.95
C ASP A 561 0.03 4.55 12.72
N VAL A 562 0.28 4.50 14.04
CA VAL A 562 0.49 5.72 14.85
C VAL A 562 1.67 6.54 14.31
N HIS A 563 2.79 5.88 14.00
CA HIS A 563 3.94 6.55 13.41
C HIS A 563 3.67 7.07 11.99
N PHE A 564 2.90 6.33 11.19
CA PHE A 564 2.51 6.75 9.84
C PHE A 564 1.60 7.98 9.85
N LYS A 565 0.60 8.02 10.73
CA LYS A 565 -0.29 9.19 10.91
C LYS A 565 0.50 10.43 11.33
N ARG A 566 1.41 10.29 12.29
CA ARG A 566 2.29 11.40 12.69
C ARG A 566 3.16 11.90 11.52
N ALA A 567 3.73 10.99 10.74
CA ALA A 567 4.53 11.35 9.56
C ALA A 567 3.69 12.06 8.46
N MET A 568 2.41 11.68 8.30
CA MET A 568 1.49 12.37 7.38
C MET A 568 1.16 13.79 7.87
N ASN A 569 0.93 13.98 9.17
CA ASN A 569 0.67 15.31 9.72
C ASN A 569 1.86 16.26 9.49
N GLU A 570 3.08 15.79 9.77
CA GLU A 570 4.30 16.56 9.50
C GLU A 570 4.49 16.85 8.00
N LYS A 571 4.12 15.90 7.12
CA LYS A 571 4.14 16.15 5.67
C LYS A 571 3.18 17.29 5.29
N ASN A 572 1.98 17.28 5.85
CA ASN A 572 0.97 18.32 5.57
C ASN A 572 1.43 19.69 6.11
N GLU A 573 2.06 19.72 7.28
CA GLU A 573 2.61 20.94 7.88
C GLU A 573 3.75 21.53 7.02
N ARG A 574 4.67 20.69 6.53
CA ARG A 574 5.71 21.12 5.58
C ARG A 574 5.12 21.63 4.27
N ALA A 575 4.09 20.97 3.75
CA ALA A 575 3.41 21.42 2.54
C ALA A 575 2.73 22.78 2.76
N ARG A 576 2.16 23.01 3.96
CA ARG A 576 1.58 24.30 4.35
C ARG A 576 2.63 25.40 4.43
N ILE A 577 3.74 25.17 5.11
CA ILE A 577 4.85 26.14 5.18
C ILE A 577 5.38 26.44 3.78
N GLY A 578 5.56 25.41 2.94
CA GLY A 578 5.99 25.58 1.55
C GLY A 578 5.02 26.43 0.73
N LEU A 579 3.71 26.24 0.92
CA LEU A 579 2.67 27.06 0.27
C LEU A 579 2.73 28.51 0.77
N GLN A 580 2.79 28.73 2.09
CA GLN A 580 2.87 30.06 2.69
C GLN A 580 4.12 30.82 2.23
N THR A 581 5.28 30.15 2.17
CA THR A 581 6.50 30.75 1.62
C THR A 581 6.37 31.08 0.15
N PHE A 582 5.63 30.28 -0.62
CA PHE A 582 5.37 30.53 -2.03
C PHE A 582 4.45 31.74 -2.24
N GLU A 583 3.38 31.84 -1.44
CA GLU A 583 2.47 32.99 -1.41
C GLU A 583 3.24 34.25 -1.01
N ALA A 584 4.03 34.20 0.06
CA ALA A 584 4.88 35.30 0.49
C ALA A 584 5.93 35.70 -0.56
N MET A 585 6.56 34.74 -1.26
CA MET A 585 7.47 35.05 -2.38
C MET A 585 6.75 35.73 -3.54
N SER A 586 5.50 35.35 -3.83
CA SER A 586 4.69 35.98 -4.87
C SER A 586 4.30 37.43 -4.53
N GLU A 587 4.18 37.75 -3.23
CA GLU A 587 3.89 39.08 -2.71
C GLU A 587 5.15 39.96 -2.57
N THR A 588 6.30 39.38 -2.22
CA THR A 588 7.55 40.11 -1.88
C THR A 588 8.50 40.36 -3.05
N GLN A 589 8.30 39.73 -4.22
CA GLN A 589 9.14 39.95 -5.42
C GLN A 589 9.02 41.35 -6.08
N VAL A 590 8.58 42.36 -5.33
CA VAL A 590 8.53 43.78 -5.76
C VAL A 590 9.79 44.57 -5.32
N GLY A 591 10.73 43.98 -4.57
CA GLY A 591 11.96 44.64 -4.12
C GLY A 591 13.26 44.13 -4.78
N GLU A 592 14.17 45.05 -5.12
CA GLU A 592 15.37 44.84 -5.98
C GLU A 592 16.51 43.94 -5.44
N ASN A 593 16.45 43.35 -4.24
CA ASN A 593 17.60 42.60 -3.66
C ASN A 593 17.27 41.14 -3.27
N LEU A 594 16.70 40.36 -4.19
CA LEU A 594 16.21 39.00 -3.91
C LEU A 594 17.17 37.85 -4.28
N SER A 595 18.11 38.05 -5.20
CA SER A 595 19.08 37.01 -5.61
C SER A 595 19.97 36.59 -4.45
N ASP A 596 20.43 37.53 -3.63
CA ASP A 596 21.31 37.27 -2.49
C ASP A 596 20.59 36.59 -1.32
N ILE A 597 19.33 36.96 -1.04
CA ILE A 597 18.52 36.34 0.01
C ILE A 597 18.10 34.91 -0.37
N ALA A 598 17.72 34.68 -1.63
CA ALA A 598 17.40 33.36 -2.15
C ALA A 598 18.63 32.42 -2.16
N VAL A 599 19.80 32.94 -2.54
CA VAL A 599 21.07 32.19 -2.52
C VAL A 599 21.51 31.91 -1.08
N GLN A 600 21.35 32.84 -0.14
CA GLN A 600 21.62 32.60 1.29
C GLN A 600 20.66 31.57 1.89
N HIS A 601 19.37 31.61 1.55
CA HIS A 601 18.39 30.64 2.04
C HIS A 601 18.61 29.23 1.43
N ASP A 602 19.00 29.15 0.15
CA ASP A 602 19.41 27.90 -0.50
C ASP A 602 20.72 27.37 0.07
N GLN A 603 21.71 28.22 0.36
CA GLN A 603 22.95 27.83 1.03
C GLN A 603 22.69 27.33 2.46
N TYR A 604 21.80 27.98 3.21
CA TYR A 604 21.45 27.60 4.57
C TYR A 604 20.71 26.25 4.63
N LEU A 605 19.69 26.06 3.79
CA LEU A 605 19.03 24.76 3.62
C LEU A 605 20.03 23.70 3.14
N THR A 606 20.89 24.02 2.18
CA THR A 606 21.93 23.14 1.67
C THR A 606 22.93 22.68 2.75
N PHE A 607 23.37 23.59 3.62
CA PHE A 607 24.36 23.35 4.66
C PHE A 607 23.79 22.50 5.79
N ALA A 608 22.57 22.83 6.23
CA ALA A 608 21.74 22.03 7.12
C ALA A 608 21.55 20.59 6.60
N TYR A 609 21.29 20.43 5.29
CA TYR A 609 21.08 19.11 4.70
C TYR A 609 22.38 18.30 4.47
N HIS A 610 23.54 18.95 4.25
CA HIS A 610 24.80 18.25 3.93
C HIS A 610 25.48 17.62 5.16
N ARG A 611 25.41 18.27 6.33
CA ARG A 611 26.03 17.79 7.59
C ARG A 611 25.40 16.47 8.08
N HIS A 612 24.18 16.16 7.67
CA HIS A 612 23.46 14.92 8.01
C HIS A 612 23.81 13.69 7.13
N SER A 613 24.66 13.81 6.11
CA SER A 613 24.92 12.71 5.16
C SER A 613 26.12 11.80 5.52
N SER A 614 27.07 12.27 6.33
CA SER A 614 28.30 11.52 6.68
C SER A 614 28.14 10.59 7.90
N VAL A 615 27.12 10.79 8.73
CA VAL A 615 26.92 10.01 9.99
C VAL A 615 26.00 8.79 9.81
N VAL A 616 25.37 8.66 8.63
CA VAL A 616 24.34 7.64 8.33
C VAL A 616 24.90 6.21 8.23
N ALA A 617 26.21 6.06 8.00
CA ALA A 617 26.83 4.74 7.87
C ALA A 617 27.24 4.12 9.23
N THR A 618 27.51 4.94 10.25
CA THR A 618 28.19 4.49 11.48
C THR A 618 27.26 4.30 12.68
N GLN A 619 26.03 4.83 12.64
CA GLN A 619 25.11 4.78 13.79
C GLN A 619 23.96 3.79 13.66
N ALA A 620 23.67 3.24 12.47
CA ALA A 620 22.61 2.24 12.28
C ALA A 620 22.86 0.93 13.08
N LEU A 621 24.11 0.64 13.46
CA LEU A 621 24.49 -0.51 14.31
C LEU A 621 24.40 -0.23 15.82
N ARG A 622 24.31 1.03 16.28
CA ARG A 622 24.23 1.38 17.71
C ARG A 622 22.79 1.48 18.26
N PHE A 623 21.78 1.24 17.42
CA PHE A 623 20.38 1.48 17.77
C PHE A 623 19.73 0.43 18.69
N ALA A 624 20.44 -0.62 19.10
CA ALA A 624 19.93 -1.60 20.07
C ALA A 624 19.85 -1.07 21.52
N PHE A 625 20.42 0.10 21.84
CA PHE A 625 20.56 0.56 23.23
C PHE A 625 19.85 1.86 23.63
N ILE A 626 19.13 2.54 22.72
CA ILE A 626 18.56 3.88 23.00
C ILE A 626 17.04 3.90 22.82
N VAL A 627 16.34 3.12 23.65
CA VAL A 627 14.86 3.14 23.77
C VAL A 627 14.41 3.96 25.01
N ALA A 628 15.32 4.49 25.82
CA ALA A 628 15.00 5.00 27.15
C ALA A 628 15.19 6.53 27.34
N VAL A 629 14.46 7.38 26.60
CA VAL A 629 14.36 8.81 26.97
C VAL A 629 12.89 9.21 27.19
N PRO A 630 12.47 9.61 28.41
CA PRO A 630 11.07 9.92 28.72
C PRO A 630 10.52 11.17 28.00
N GLN A 631 9.18 11.28 27.91
CA GLN A 631 8.47 12.34 27.17
C GLN A 631 8.55 13.74 27.81
N ASN A 632 8.71 13.85 29.12
CA ASN A 632 8.58 15.13 29.83
C ASN A 632 9.74 16.10 29.59
N GLU A 633 10.94 15.60 29.27
CA GLU A 633 12.08 16.44 28.89
C GLU A 633 11.95 17.02 27.47
N ARG A 634 11.19 16.35 26.58
CA ARG A 634 11.08 16.72 25.16
C ARG A 634 10.15 17.90 24.92
N ALA A 635 9.11 18.04 25.73
CA ALA A 635 8.19 19.17 25.66
C ALA A 635 8.81 20.45 26.25
N ARG A 636 9.62 20.29 27.32
CA ARG A 636 10.28 21.41 28.00
C ARG A 636 11.32 22.10 27.10
N ILE A 637 12.11 21.32 26.37
CA ILE A 637 13.13 21.85 25.44
C ILE A 637 12.46 22.56 24.25
N GLY A 638 11.38 21.98 23.70
CA GLY A 638 10.64 22.57 22.58
C GLY A 638 9.95 23.90 22.92
N LEU A 639 9.40 24.02 24.13
CA LEU A 639 8.78 25.25 24.62
C LEU A 639 9.81 26.36 24.84
N GLN A 640 10.95 26.02 25.46
CA GLN A 640 12.06 26.96 25.69
C GLN A 640 12.66 27.49 24.39
N THR A 641 12.75 26.67 23.34
CA THR A 641 13.18 27.14 22.01
C THR A 641 12.14 28.02 21.30
N PHE A 642 10.85 27.84 21.58
CA PHE A 642 9.78 28.65 20.97
C PHE A 642 9.67 30.02 21.64
N GLU A 643 9.81 30.08 22.97
CA GLU A 643 9.92 31.34 23.72
C GLU A 643 11.16 32.13 23.29
N ALA A 644 12.31 31.47 23.12
CA ALA A 644 13.54 32.10 22.64
C ALA A 644 13.46 32.65 21.19
N MET A 645 12.63 32.05 20.33
CA MET A 645 12.39 32.56 18.95
C MET A 645 11.48 33.79 18.92
N SER A 646 10.70 34.03 19.98
CA SER A 646 9.72 35.14 20.03
C SER A 646 10.31 36.45 20.58
N GLU A 647 11.47 36.40 21.23
CA GLU A 647 12.08 37.56 21.91
C GLU A 647 13.20 38.24 21.12
N THR A 648 13.71 37.66 20.03
CA THR A 648 14.85 38.25 19.30
C THR A 648 14.40 39.22 18.22
N GLN A 649 14.51 40.52 18.52
CA GLN A 649 14.58 41.56 17.49
C GLN A 649 15.82 41.39 16.61
N VAL A 650 15.65 41.75 15.35
CA VAL A 650 16.60 41.64 14.25
C VAL A 650 17.91 42.38 14.57
N GLY A 651 18.95 41.62 14.93
CA GLY A 651 20.32 42.13 15.07
C GLY A 651 21.16 41.22 15.96
N GLU A 652 22.23 40.65 15.41
CA GLU A 652 23.27 39.87 16.12
C GLU A 652 22.87 38.48 16.66
N ASN A 653 22.95 37.49 15.77
CA ASN A 653 23.70 36.23 15.92
C ASN A 653 23.15 35.16 14.95
N LEU A 654 23.52 35.27 13.67
CA LEU A 654 23.26 34.22 12.67
C LEU A 654 23.88 32.86 13.08
N SER A 655 24.92 32.85 13.90
CA SER A 655 25.55 31.62 14.42
C SER A 655 24.68 30.90 15.44
N ASP A 656 23.96 31.62 16.31
CA ASP A 656 23.11 31.02 17.34
C ASP A 656 21.80 30.50 16.73
N ILE A 657 21.27 31.21 15.73
CA ILE A 657 20.15 30.74 14.90
C ILE A 657 20.58 29.47 14.12
N ALA A 658 21.80 29.42 13.58
CA ALA A 658 22.34 28.24 12.91
C ALA A 658 22.48 27.03 13.83
N VAL A 659 22.97 27.22 15.06
CA VAL A 659 23.14 26.15 16.04
C VAL A 659 21.79 25.64 16.58
N GLN A 660 20.83 26.53 16.85
CA GLN A 660 19.49 26.15 17.30
C GLN A 660 18.67 25.47 16.19
N HIS A 661 18.82 25.90 14.94
CA HIS A 661 18.16 25.29 13.79
C HIS A 661 18.77 23.92 13.43
N ASP A 662 20.09 23.72 13.62
CA ASP A 662 20.79 22.43 13.47
C ASP A 662 20.32 21.40 14.53
N GLN A 663 20.00 21.85 15.75
CA GLN A 663 19.37 21.00 16.78
C GLN A 663 17.96 20.55 16.39
N TYR A 664 17.13 21.45 15.83
CA TYR A 664 15.80 21.10 15.31
C TYR A 664 15.87 20.10 14.15
N LEU A 665 16.82 20.29 13.23
CA LEU A 665 17.05 19.39 12.09
C LEU A 665 17.57 18.02 12.52
N THR A 666 18.43 17.97 13.54
CA THR A 666 18.91 16.72 14.16
C THR A 666 17.77 15.97 14.86
N PHE A 667 16.87 16.69 15.54
CA PHE A 667 15.68 16.13 16.17
C PHE A 667 14.69 15.61 15.12
N ALA A 668 14.46 16.35 14.04
CA ALA A 668 13.65 15.93 12.90
C ALA A 668 14.27 14.73 12.16
N TYR A 669 15.60 14.63 12.10
CA TYR A 669 16.33 13.49 11.54
C TYR A 669 16.13 12.21 12.37
N HIS A 670 16.36 12.29 13.69
CA HIS A 670 16.11 11.16 14.61
C HIS A 670 14.65 10.68 14.56
N ARG A 671 13.73 11.62 14.36
CA ARG A 671 12.30 11.31 14.21
C ARG A 671 12.00 10.62 12.88
N HIS A 672 12.57 11.09 11.76
CA HIS A 672 12.42 10.41 10.45
C HIS A 672 13.08 9.03 10.42
N SER A 673 14.23 8.83 11.06
CA SER A 673 14.86 7.50 11.16
C SER A 673 14.02 6.53 11.99
N SER A 674 13.35 7.02 13.05
CA SER A 674 12.44 6.17 13.84
C SER A 674 11.25 5.67 13.02
N VAL A 675 10.67 6.51 12.15
CA VAL A 675 9.56 6.09 11.27
C VAL A 675 10.03 5.05 10.26
N VAL A 676 11.24 5.20 9.71
CA VAL A 676 11.84 4.22 8.81
C VAL A 676 12.02 2.87 9.51
N ALA A 677 12.59 2.87 10.72
CA ALA A 677 12.80 1.66 11.49
C ALA A 677 11.46 0.97 11.82
N THR A 678 10.43 1.71 12.23
CA THR A 678 9.11 1.14 12.54
C THR A 678 8.43 0.56 11.30
N GLN A 679 8.55 1.20 10.13
CA GLN A 679 8.00 0.66 8.87
C GLN A 679 8.77 -0.57 8.40
N ALA A 680 10.10 -0.58 8.54
CA ALA A 680 10.93 -1.74 8.24
C ALA A 680 10.59 -2.92 9.15
N LEU A 681 10.43 -2.66 10.45
CA LEU A 681 10.07 -3.65 11.43
C LEU A 681 8.68 -4.23 11.12
N ARG A 682 7.72 -3.40 10.73
CA ARG A 682 6.42 -3.88 10.24
C ARG A 682 6.56 -4.83 9.05
N PHE A 683 7.35 -4.45 8.04
CA PHE A 683 7.55 -5.31 6.85
C PHE A 683 8.19 -6.65 7.23
N ALA A 684 9.26 -6.61 8.02
CA ALA A 684 9.96 -7.80 8.47
C ALA A 684 9.05 -8.74 9.27
N PHE A 685 8.27 -8.20 10.22
CA PHE A 685 7.37 -9.00 11.05
C PHE A 685 6.24 -9.67 10.25
N ILE A 686 5.73 -9.01 9.21
CA ILE A 686 4.69 -9.59 8.34
C ILE A 686 5.24 -10.82 7.60
N VAL A 687 6.48 -10.76 7.13
CA VAL A 687 7.11 -11.87 6.40
C VAL A 687 7.61 -12.97 7.34
N ALA A 688 8.23 -12.60 8.45
CA ALA A 688 9.00 -13.49 9.31
C ALA A 688 8.16 -14.26 10.33
N VAL A 689 7.30 -13.55 11.08
CA VAL A 689 6.61 -14.13 12.23
C VAL A 689 5.80 -15.37 11.82
N PRO A 690 5.03 -15.38 10.70
CA PRO A 690 4.33 -16.59 10.29
C PRO A 690 5.25 -17.80 10.06
N GLN A 691 6.45 -17.58 9.51
CA GLN A 691 7.42 -18.65 9.23
C GLN A 691 8.06 -19.17 10.51
N VAL A 692 8.44 -18.25 11.41
CA VAL A 692 9.04 -18.60 12.71
C VAL A 692 8.02 -19.33 13.58
N THR A 693 6.79 -18.84 13.64
CA THR A 693 5.69 -19.50 14.37
C THR A 693 5.38 -20.87 13.79
N GLN A 694 5.40 -21.03 12.47
CA GLN A 694 5.26 -22.33 11.83
C GLN A 694 6.39 -23.29 12.25
N ALA A 695 7.64 -22.84 12.23
CA ALA A 695 8.79 -23.66 12.63
C ALA A 695 8.73 -24.07 14.12
N ILE A 696 8.41 -23.13 15.02
CA ILE A 696 8.23 -23.40 16.46
C ILE A 696 7.08 -24.40 16.68
N SER A 697 5.98 -24.26 15.95
CA SER A 697 4.84 -25.20 16.06
C SER A 697 5.24 -26.62 15.67
N TYR A 698 6.09 -26.79 14.66
CA TYR A 698 6.63 -28.10 14.31
C TYR A 698 7.60 -28.65 15.36
N VAL A 699 8.41 -27.80 16.01
CA VAL A 699 9.30 -28.24 17.10
C VAL A 699 8.49 -28.81 18.26
N ILE A 700 7.52 -28.04 18.75
CA ILE A 700 6.63 -28.47 19.85
C ILE A 700 5.84 -29.71 19.44
N GLY A 701 5.37 -29.73 18.20
CA GLY A 701 4.64 -30.84 17.63
C GLY A 701 5.44 -32.14 17.56
N CYS A 702 6.68 -32.07 17.05
CA CYS A 702 7.53 -33.26 16.93
C CYS A 702 7.89 -33.84 18.30
N PHE A 703 8.04 -33.00 19.33
CA PHE A 703 8.20 -33.47 20.70
C PHE A 703 7.01 -34.34 21.13
N LEU A 704 5.77 -33.90 20.87
CA LEU A 704 4.57 -34.70 21.16
C LEU A 704 4.46 -35.99 20.33
N VAL A 705 4.99 -35.98 19.10
CA VAL A 705 5.04 -37.17 18.25
C VAL A 705 6.01 -38.20 18.83
N VAL A 706 7.15 -37.75 19.32
CA VAL A 706 8.19 -38.59 19.93
C VAL A 706 7.71 -39.21 21.26
N GLU A 707 6.93 -38.48 22.04
CA GLU A 707 6.27 -38.98 23.27
C GLU A 707 5.07 -39.90 22.98
N GLY A 708 4.75 -40.17 21.71
CA GLY A 708 3.65 -41.06 21.31
C GLY A 708 2.25 -40.47 21.51
N LEU A 709 2.13 -39.19 21.87
CA LEU A 709 0.85 -38.53 22.14
C LEU A 709 0.10 -38.15 20.85
N VAL A 710 0.81 -37.98 19.74
CA VAL A 710 0.24 -37.48 18.47
C VAL A 710 0.85 -38.22 17.27
N ARG A 711 0.04 -38.53 16.25
CA ARG A 711 0.54 -39.06 14.97
C ARG A 711 1.16 -37.94 14.12
N ALA A 712 2.28 -38.24 13.46
CA ALA A 712 3.02 -37.28 12.64
C ALA A 712 2.18 -36.60 11.53
N VAL A 713 1.32 -37.36 10.84
CA VAL A 713 0.44 -36.80 9.79
C VAL A 713 -0.63 -35.87 10.40
N VAL A 714 -1.15 -36.18 11.60
CA VAL A 714 -2.11 -35.30 12.30
C VAL A 714 -1.43 -33.99 12.70
N LEU A 715 -0.17 -34.04 13.15
CA LEU A 715 0.60 -32.84 13.43
C LEU A 715 0.73 -31.95 12.19
N TYR A 716 1.05 -32.52 11.03
CA TYR A 716 1.09 -31.77 9.78
C TYR A 716 -0.26 -31.11 9.46
N LYS A 717 -1.38 -31.87 9.59
CA LYS A 717 -2.74 -31.33 9.39
C LYS A 717 -2.94 -30.11 10.31
N VAL A 718 -2.66 -30.24 11.61
CA VAL A 718 -2.82 -29.17 12.62
C VAL A 718 -2.01 -27.92 12.29
N VAL A 719 -0.69 -28.07 12.11
CA VAL A 719 0.21 -26.93 11.93
C VAL A 719 -0.06 -26.20 10.62
N GLN A 720 -0.31 -26.93 9.52
CA GLN A 720 -0.60 -26.29 8.23
C GLN A 720 -1.97 -25.61 8.21
N THR A 721 -2.99 -26.18 8.87
CA THR A 721 -4.31 -25.52 8.93
C THR A 721 -4.17 -24.19 9.64
N LEU A 722 -3.52 -24.17 10.81
CA LEU A 722 -3.33 -22.93 11.58
C LEU A 722 -2.45 -21.93 10.83
N TYR A 723 -1.38 -22.38 10.16
CA TYR A 723 -0.52 -21.50 9.36
C TYR A 723 -1.28 -20.80 8.22
N MET A 724 -2.04 -21.55 7.42
CA MET A 724 -2.81 -21.00 6.30
C MET A 724 -3.95 -20.11 6.80
N SER A 725 -4.64 -20.49 7.88
CA SER A 725 -5.69 -19.68 8.50
C SER A 725 -5.13 -18.40 9.14
N ALA A 726 -3.97 -18.45 9.79
CA ALA A 726 -3.32 -17.31 10.42
C ALA A 726 -2.83 -16.27 9.40
N PHE A 727 -2.51 -16.67 8.16
CA PHE A 727 -2.20 -15.72 7.08
C PHE A 727 -3.35 -14.73 6.83
N SER A 728 -4.58 -15.14 7.12
CA SER A 728 -5.77 -14.28 7.00
C SER A 728 -5.89 -13.23 8.11
N ILE A 729 -5.12 -13.30 9.19
CA ILE A 729 -5.12 -12.29 10.26
C ILE A 729 -4.49 -10.99 9.76
N ALA A 730 -3.49 -11.09 8.87
CA ALA A 730 -2.83 -9.92 8.29
C ALA A 730 -3.81 -9.08 7.44
N THR A 731 -4.76 -9.72 6.76
CA THR A 731 -5.78 -9.00 5.97
C THR A 731 -6.80 -8.31 6.87
N VAL A 732 -7.16 -8.92 8.00
CA VAL A 732 -8.01 -8.31 9.03
C VAL A 732 -7.38 -7.03 9.59
N ALA A 733 -6.09 -7.04 9.87
CA ALA A 733 -5.38 -5.85 10.36
C ALA A 733 -5.37 -4.70 9.33
N GLN A 734 -5.25 -5.02 8.04
CA GLN A 734 -5.32 -4.03 6.96
C GLN A 734 -6.69 -3.35 6.86
N PHE A 735 -7.78 -4.10 7.07
CA PHE A 735 -9.14 -3.57 6.96
C PHE A 735 -9.46 -2.48 7.99
N ASN A 736 -8.82 -2.48 9.16
CA ASN A 736 -9.02 -1.45 10.18
C ASN A 736 -8.70 -0.03 9.64
N MET A 737 -7.70 0.10 8.77
CA MET A 737 -7.36 1.38 8.13
C MET A 737 -8.52 1.92 7.30
N ASP A 738 -9.20 1.05 6.57
CA ASP A 738 -10.28 1.40 5.67
C ASP A 738 -11.54 1.81 6.44
N ILE A 739 -11.80 1.15 7.58
CA ILE A 739 -12.86 1.57 8.50
C ILE A 739 -12.60 3.00 9.02
N GLN A 740 -11.35 3.31 9.40
CA GLN A 740 -11.02 4.66 9.85
C GLN A 740 -11.21 5.69 8.74
N GLN A 741 -10.78 5.38 7.51
CA GLN A 741 -10.99 6.27 6.36
C GLN A 741 -12.47 6.45 6.02
N ALA A 742 -13.27 5.39 6.10
CA ALA A 742 -14.71 5.45 5.88
C ALA A 742 -15.43 6.28 6.95
N ARG A 743 -14.99 6.20 8.21
CA ARG A 743 -15.51 7.06 9.30
C ARG A 743 -15.23 8.53 9.03
N ILE A 744 -14.01 8.86 8.58
CA ILE A 744 -13.65 10.23 8.20
C ILE A 744 -14.52 10.68 7.02
N GLY A 745 -14.63 9.88 5.97
CA GLY A 745 -15.49 10.22 4.82
C GLY A 745 -16.97 10.37 5.19
N ALA A 746 -17.46 9.57 6.14
CA ALA A 746 -18.83 9.73 6.67
C ALA A 746 -18.99 11.02 7.47
N LEU A 747 -17.99 11.43 8.26
CA LEU A 747 -18.01 12.71 8.97
C LEU A 747 -17.97 13.89 7.98
N ASP A 748 -17.12 13.82 6.95
CA ASP A 748 -17.08 14.84 5.89
C ASP A 748 -18.45 14.97 5.21
N LEU A 749 -19.17 13.86 5.01
CA LEU A 749 -20.53 13.86 4.48
C LEU A 749 -21.55 14.43 5.46
N ASP A 750 -21.47 14.05 6.74
CA ASP A 750 -22.35 14.56 7.80
C ASP A 750 -22.14 16.05 8.06
N GLU A 751 -20.94 16.60 7.82
CA GLU A 751 -20.67 18.03 7.91
C GLU A 751 -21.28 18.78 6.73
N ILE A 752 -21.06 18.29 5.50
CA ILE A 752 -21.70 18.82 4.28
C ILE A 752 -23.22 18.78 4.39
N ILE A 753 -23.76 17.70 4.99
CA ILE A 753 -25.19 17.56 5.22
C ILE A 753 -25.60 18.46 6.39
N GLY A 754 -24.97 18.36 7.55
CA GLY A 754 -25.36 18.95 8.83
C GLY A 754 -25.26 20.47 8.95
N GLU A 755 -24.38 21.14 8.19
CA GLU A 755 -24.41 22.61 8.04
C GLU A 755 -25.79 23.12 7.58
N SER A 756 -26.65 22.27 7.01
CA SER A 756 -28.03 22.60 6.64
C SER A 756 -28.99 22.84 7.81
N ASP A 757 -28.81 22.12 8.92
CA ASP A 757 -29.79 22.15 10.02
C ASP A 757 -29.65 23.41 10.87
N THR A 758 -28.44 23.98 10.93
CA THR A 758 -28.17 25.26 11.60
C THR A 758 -28.66 26.46 10.78
N GLN A 759 -28.56 26.43 9.45
CA GLN A 759 -29.13 27.49 8.59
C GLN A 759 -30.67 27.41 8.50
N SER A 760 -31.27 26.20 8.47
CA SER A 760 -32.74 26.06 8.42
C SER A 760 -33.43 26.46 9.72
N ARG A 761 -32.78 26.23 10.87
CA ARG A 761 -33.23 26.76 12.18
C ARG A 761 -33.23 28.29 12.22
N ASN A 762 -32.27 28.94 11.54
CA ASN A 762 -32.23 30.40 11.43
C ASN A 762 -33.20 30.95 10.37
N SER A 763 -33.69 30.13 9.43
CA SER A 763 -34.63 30.54 8.39
C SER A 763 -36.10 30.15 8.65
N GLY A 764 -36.43 29.64 9.85
CA GLY A 764 -37.81 29.43 10.29
C GLY A 764 -38.67 28.45 9.47
N ARG A 765 -38.06 27.51 8.73
CA ARG A 765 -38.83 26.52 7.94
C ARG A 765 -39.09 25.24 8.75
N SER A 766 -40.37 24.90 8.89
CA SER A 766 -40.88 23.72 9.59
C SER A 766 -40.39 22.39 9.00
N ARG A 767 -40.32 21.37 9.85
CA ARG A 767 -39.76 20.02 9.63
C ARG A 767 -40.59 19.10 8.72
N ASP A 768 -41.74 19.54 8.22
CA ASP A 768 -42.78 18.61 7.73
C ASP A 768 -42.81 18.37 6.21
N ASP A 769 -42.00 19.07 5.40
CA ASP A 769 -42.13 18.99 3.93
C ASP A 769 -41.11 18.07 3.22
N ILE A 770 -40.28 17.30 3.95
CA ILE A 770 -39.36 16.32 3.32
C ILE A 770 -39.98 14.92 3.32
N VAL A 771 -41.06 14.77 2.57
CA VAL A 771 -41.54 13.45 2.12
C VAL A 771 -40.95 13.20 0.73
N LEU A 772 -39.87 12.41 0.69
CA LEU A 772 -39.31 11.86 -0.55
C LEU A 772 -40.20 10.70 -1.05
N PRO A 773 -40.58 10.64 -2.34
CA PRO A 773 -41.15 9.44 -2.95
C PRO A 773 -40.12 8.31 -3.15
#